data_AF-A0A1A9VF83-F1
#
_entry.id   AF-A0A1A9VF83-F1
#
_cell.length_a   1.000
_cell.length_b   1.000
_cell.length_c   1.000
_cell.angle_alpha   90.00
_cell.angle_beta   90.00
_cell.angle_gamma   90.00
#
_symmetry.space_group_name_H-M   'P 1'
#
loop_
_entity.id
_entity.type
_entity.pdbx_description
1 polymer ?
#
loop_
_entity_poly.entity_id
_entity_poly.type
_entity_poly.pdbx_seq_one_letter_code
_entity_poly.pdbx_strand_id
1 'polypeptide(L)'
;MGKKNKQKQNQDSDNKQNQPQENPRQQPPERKQKEQSGDAGNANQDEQQGRQPSSGGKKDQGKQQPRDRGQQRPPQGQIQQGGGNTRGGNEGQSGQSQQRQQPRQQGAGGGQQKQQQQQSGGGQHGQQRQQPGSQGAGSSSQQQRQPGGGRQDGQQRSWGGHQGQQEQQPGSQGAGRRNQQQQSASQEGAFRGHPKQQQQQQQPSGGRQDGQQRQWGGHQGQQQQHPGSQGAGWNNQQQQPARQEGAWGGQQGAMAGQSRQQFGGQQQQPPKQDGGWGQRQEAGGGQRRQAGGGDRGGPQQQRQQQPYSQEGPRGHQQLASGQHRPPQQQQQQQQQQRQGSGFPAGEESVPAYKDVSCAGVQRGTLGKQGICEVNYLKMNIDKMSDTAYHYDVTITPDRPKKFLRPVFDQCQRQYFKDYVMAFDGSKSCYSIKRLPKKSFDYEVEVPDSGGRTKSFKIQIKETDIPEVDLASLRSYHNDRVFDKPMRALQALEVVLASNNHALGIRVGRSFYRKPAEFYDLGDGYEMYTGIYQAAILGEVPLLNVDISHKSFPKTQSIIQYLKECGIDTNRTIEDYRMKKTILQFLKGIDVVYAPPASFGALPKKKKVLDIGDAPAKTFFTLDDGTKMNVKDYFASKGCILQYPYLNCITSGSTTKKIALPMEFCSVAEDQVLNRKDGNMQVSKMIKYSATSTNERKKKIMDLMAHFRHNENLTIRSFGIQLGGNFIKVHFRLLPPPELEYCGGKTARPRDGAWQLADVKFLDTSKVNQGHKWAIVYENKGRPINAHSLEDFKKAVQRTAQQVDVRLAQEGEIRGFQNIDWVLQDLAKEGYALVIVVLPNYGTSYSSVKQNAELKVGILTQCIKERTVLRAPKDASVIHNLMLKVNAKLNGTNHKVSEEKEAGLKELLQPISNVMFMGADVTHPSPDQRHIPSVVGVAASHDAYGACYNMQYRLQKSTVEEIEDMKSITEYHLNVYKSYQNRYPEHIIYYRDGVSDGQFPKIKKDELGGIRRACAQAGCTPKVTCLIVVKRHHTRFFPLRQSQGFRDFNNVEPGTVVDQYIVHPNEKQFFLVSHKAIQGTAKPTRYNVIEDDANFNIDLLQKLSYNLCHMFPRCNRAVSYPAPAYLAHLVAFRGRVYLEGTMRFGNLKDEYKKRSIQSVLMKRNPMYFV
;
A
#
# COMPACT_ATOMS: atom_id res chain seq x y z
N MET A 1 4.69 22.59 60.33
CA MET A 1 4.98 21.23 60.85
C MET A 1 3.79 20.80 61.72
N GLY A 2 3.50 19.50 61.89
CA GLY A 2 2.41 19.03 62.79
C GLY A 2 1.69 17.78 62.28
N LYS A 3 1.78 16.69 63.05
CA LYS A 3 1.17 15.34 62.83
C LYS A 3 -0.12 15.22 63.69
N LYS A 4 -1.08 14.29 63.60
CA LYS A 4 -1.40 13.11 62.73
C LYS A 4 -2.79 12.50 63.10
N ASN A 5 -3.16 11.38 62.43
CA ASN A 5 -3.98 10.24 62.93
C ASN A 5 -5.53 10.39 62.94
N LYS A 6 -6.36 9.30 62.88
CA LYS A 6 -6.09 7.84 62.78
C LYS A 6 -7.18 7.03 62.02
N GLN A 7 -6.86 5.76 61.79
CA GLN A 7 -7.52 4.66 61.02
C GLN A 7 -8.98 4.30 61.37
N LYS A 8 -9.64 3.59 60.43
CA LYS A 8 -10.64 2.52 60.68
C LYS A 8 -10.60 1.46 59.57
N GLN A 9 -11.25 0.31 59.76
CA GLN A 9 -11.36 -0.84 58.83
C GLN A 9 -12.69 -1.60 59.09
N ASN A 10 -13.01 -2.61 58.26
CA ASN A 10 -14.17 -3.55 58.30
C ASN A 10 -15.53 -2.96 57.85
N GLN A 11 -16.50 -3.74 57.33
CA GLN A 11 -16.47 -4.90 56.39
C GLN A 11 -17.91 -5.20 55.87
N ASP A 12 -18.01 -6.11 54.90
CA ASP A 12 -19.15 -7.03 54.59
C ASP A 12 -20.52 -6.53 54.05
N SER A 13 -20.74 -6.88 52.77
CA SER A 13 -21.79 -7.82 52.27
C SER A 13 -23.28 -7.42 52.07
N ASP A 14 -23.66 -7.47 50.78
CA ASP A 14 -24.80 -8.21 50.18
C ASP A 14 -26.29 -7.74 50.18
N ASN A 15 -26.68 -7.24 48.98
CA ASN A 15 -27.63 -7.93 48.04
C ASN A 15 -29.09 -7.42 47.88
N LYS A 16 -29.56 -7.32 46.60
CA LYS A 16 -30.96 -7.17 46.09
C LYS A 16 -31.75 -5.88 46.45
N GLN A 17 -32.75 -5.42 45.67
CA GLN A 17 -33.02 -5.44 44.20
C GLN A 17 -34.14 -4.41 43.85
N ASN A 18 -34.29 -4.08 42.55
CA ASN A 18 -35.44 -3.40 41.90
C ASN A 18 -35.61 -1.85 41.99
N GLN A 19 -36.42 -1.35 41.05
CA GLN A 19 -36.78 0.03 40.65
C GLN A 19 -38.23 0.36 41.14
N PRO A 20 -38.97 1.46 40.79
CA PRO A 20 -38.72 2.50 39.75
C PRO A 20 -39.22 3.97 40.01
N GLN A 21 -39.14 4.79 38.94
CA GLN A 21 -40.01 5.94 38.53
C GLN A 21 -39.97 7.33 39.23
N GLU A 22 -39.30 8.26 38.53
CA GLU A 22 -39.80 9.55 37.95
C GLU A 22 -40.51 10.67 38.74
N ASN A 23 -40.03 11.92 38.48
CA ASN A 23 -40.76 13.20 38.35
C ASN A 23 -41.30 13.94 39.61
N PRO A 24 -41.59 15.27 39.56
CA PRO A 24 -40.88 16.34 38.82
C PRO A 24 -40.80 17.75 39.53
N ARG A 25 -40.00 18.66 38.92
CA ARG A 25 -40.22 20.15 38.78
C ARG A 25 -39.94 21.17 39.92
N GLN A 26 -39.50 22.35 39.43
CA GLN A 26 -39.67 23.75 39.92
C GLN A 26 -38.66 24.37 40.93
N GLN A 27 -38.72 25.71 41.02
CA GLN A 27 -37.73 26.71 41.52
C GLN A 27 -38.46 27.78 42.39
N PRO A 28 -37.84 28.85 42.97
CA PRO A 28 -36.41 29.14 43.23
C PRO A 28 -36.09 29.24 44.77
N PRO A 29 -36.13 30.37 45.55
CA PRO A 29 -35.46 31.68 45.42
C PRO A 29 -34.67 32.23 46.65
N GLU A 30 -33.88 33.28 46.37
CA GLU A 30 -33.45 34.41 47.26
C GLU A 30 -32.44 34.23 48.44
N ARG A 31 -32.19 35.34 49.17
CA ARG A 31 -30.88 35.76 49.74
C ARG A 31 -30.97 36.31 51.18
N LYS A 32 -29.91 36.09 52.01
CA LYS A 32 -29.17 37.04 52.92
C LYS A 32 -28.30 36.24 53.92
N GLN A 33 -27.02 36.59 54.20
CA GLN A 33 -26.47 37.61 55.13
C GLN A 33 -26.80 37.34 56.63
N LYS A 34 -25.91 37.46 57.65
CA LYS A 34 -24.48 37.91 57.74
C LYS A 34 -23.91 37.64 59.19
N GLU A 35 -22.66 38.04 59.48
CA GLU A 35 -22.07 38.38 60.84
C GLU A 35 -21.48 37.20 61.68
N GLN A 36 -20.49 37.30 62.60
CA GLN A 36 -19.48 38.30 63.08
C GLN A 36 -18.35 37.50 63.87
N SER A 37 -17.26 37.96 64.55
CA SER A 37 -16.52 39.22 64.85
C SER A 37 -15.18 38.93 65.63
N GLY A 38 -14.14 39.80 65.55
CA GLY A 38 -13.04 39.98 66.56
C GLY A 38 -11.72 39.17 66.41
N ASP A 39 -10.55 39.58 66.95
CA ASP A 39 -10.09 40.89 67.52
C ASP A 39 -8.52 40.97 67.71
N ALA A 40 -7.99 42.15 68.14
CA ALA A 40 -6.60 42.54 68.56
C ALA A 40 -5.52 42.77 67.46
N GLY A 41 -4.54 43.68 67.55
CA GLY A 41 -4.13 44.68 68.59
C GLY A 41 -3.17 45.78 68.01
N ASN A 42 -2.71 46.79 68.77
CA ASN A 42 -2.31 48.14 68.26
C ASN A 42 -1.02 48.80 68.87
N ALA A 43 -0.32 49.69 68.11
CA ALA A 43 0.46 50.91 68.51
C ALA A 43 1.57 51.33 67.47
N ASN A 44 2.14 52.56 67.39
CA ASN A 44 1.61 53.94 67.37
C ASN A 44 2.69 54.98 66.87
N GLN A 45 2.32 56.26 66.61
CA GLN A 45 3.13 57.52 66.50
C GLN A 45 3.80 58.03 65.17
N ASP A 46 3.26 59.16 64.66
CA ASP A 46 3.85 60.53 64.48
C ASP A 46 4.76 61.07 63.31
N GLU A 47 4.33 62.27 62.83
CA GLU A 47 5.01 63.51 62.30
C GLU A 47 5.83 63.66 60.97
N GLN A 48 5.18 64.36 60.00
CA GLN A 48 5.53 65.65 59.33
C GLN A 48 6.79 65.97 58.43
N GLN A 49 6.47 66.73 57.35
CA GLN A 49 7.25 67.74 56.57
C GLN A 49 8.42 67.35 55.61
N GLY A 50 8.49 67.96 54.40
CA GLY A 50 9.63 67.70 53.47
C GLY A 50 9.74 68.26 52.01
N ARG A 51 9.28 69.48 51.67
CA ARG A 51 9.72 70.34 50.51
C ARG A 51 9.64 69.87 49.01
N GLN A 52 9.43 70.85 48.12
CA GLN A 52 9.71 70.88 46.65
C GLN A 52 11.12 71.53 46.39
N PRO A 53 11.63 71.91 45.17
CA PRO A 53 11.04 71.92 43.80
C PRO A 53 12.01 71.60 42.61
N SER A 54 11.59 71.99 41.37
CA SER A 54 12.36 72.24 40.12
C SER A 54 12.63 71.06 39.15
N SER A 55 12.68 71.25 37.80
CA SER A 55 12.13 72.31 36.92
C SER A 55 12.11 71.90 35.42
N GLY A 56 11.33 72.62 34.59
CA GLY A 56 11.23 72.49 33.11
C GLY A 56 10.11 71.55 32.62
N GLY A 57 9.23 71.86 31.65
CA GLY A 57 9.14 72.98 30.68
C GLY A 57 9.26 72.42 29.24
N LYS A 58 8.37 72.65 28.26
CA LYS A 58 7.31 73.66 27.97
C LYS A 58 5.99 72.91 27.58
N LYS A 59 4.75 73.44 27.71
CA LYS A 59 4.05 74.45 26.87
C LYS A 59 4.16 74.19 25.35
N ASP A 60 3.10 74.30 24.54
CA ASP A 60 2.00 75.28 24.59
C ASP A 60 0.54 74.78 24.67
N GLN A 61 -0.40 75.73 24.79
CA GLN A 61 -1.86 75.58 24.78
C GLN A 61 -2.52 76.65 23.88
N GLY A 62 -3.68 76.35 23.31
CA GLY A 62 -4.69 77.37 22.96
C GLY A 62 -5.62 76.99 21.80
N LYS A 63 -6.84 77.56 21.68
CA LYS A 63 -7.70 78.23 22.68
C LYS A 63 -9.12 78.44 22.09
N GLN A 64 -10.12 78.62 22.97
CA GLN A 64 -11.38 79.37 22.74
C GLN A 64 -12.42 78.94 21.67
N GLN A 65 -13.61 78.56 22.16
CA GLN A 65 -14.94 78.95 21.63
C GLN A 65 -15.19 80.48 21.89
N PRO A 66 -16.22 81.20 21.34
CA PRO A 66 -17.60 80.71 21.08
C PRO A 66 -18.50 81.36 19.97
N ARG A 67 -19.66 80.72 19.71
CA ARG A 67 -20.96 81.29 19.21
C ARG A 67 -20.98 81.91 17.78
N ASP A 68 -22.12 82.12 17.09
CA ASP A 68 -23.55 82.02 17.45
C ASP A 68 -24.48 81.69 16.23
N ARG A 69 -25.79 81.43 16.48
CA ARG A 69 -26.94 81.25 15.54
C ARG A 69 -26.92 80.00 14.62
N GLY A 70 -28.00 79.21 14.42
CA GLY A 70 -29.26 79.02 15.18
C GLY A 70 -30.57 79.07 14.35
N GLN A 71 -31.36 77.97 14.30
CA GLN A 71 -32.83 77.98 14.06
C GLN A 71 -33.53 76.60 14.30
N GLN A 72 -34.87 76.56 14.12
CA GLN A 72 -35.85 75.51 14.50
C GLN A 72 -37.03 75.51 13.48
N ARG A 73 -37.99 74.56 13.39
CA ARG A 73 -38.52 73.45 14.24
C ARG A 73 -39.13 72.32 13.31
N PRO A 74 -39.69 71.20 13.83
CA PRO A 74 -40.23 70.07 13.05
C PRO A 74 -41.77 70.19 12.80
N PRO A 75 -42.56 69.13 12.48
CA PRO A 75 -42.99 68.10 13.45
C PRO A 75 -43.16 66.65 12.86
N GLN A 76 -44.07 65.84 13.42
CA GLN A 76 -44.21 64.37 13.26
C GLN A 76 -45.59 63.92 12.70
N GLY A 77 -45.69 62.65 12.28
CA GLY A 77 -46.94 61.88 12.04
C GLY A 77 -46.72 60.79 10.97
N GLN A 78 -46.98 59.48 11.09
CA GLN A 78 -48.02 58.60 11.69
C GLN A 78 -49.04 58.03 10.68
N ILE A 79 -49.10 56.68 10.65
CA ILE A 79 -50.30 55.81 10.50
C ILE A 79 -50.87 55.46 9.08
N GLN A 80 -50.75 54.15 8.77
CA GLN A 80 -51.68 53.19 8.12
C GLN A 80 -52.30 53.33 6.70
N GLN A 81 -52.20 52.19 5.98
CA GLN A 81 -53.23 51.46 5.19
C GLN A 81 -53.91 52.08 3.94
N GLY A 82 -54.45 51.18 3.09
CA GLY A 82 -55.44 51.49 2.04
C GLY A 82 -54.89 51.49 0.60
N GLY A 83 -55.74 51.17 -0.38
CA GLY A 83 -55.42 51.28 -1.81
C GLY A 83 -56.52 50.79 -2.77
N GLY A 84 -56.34 50.99 -4.08
CA GLY A 84 -57.10 50.35 -5.15
C GLY A 84 -57.66 51.27 -6.26
N ASN A 85 -57.63 50.77 -7.51
CA ASN A 85 -58.49 51.12 -8.68
C ASN A 85 -58.32 52.54 -9.34
N THR A 86 -58.57 52.79 -10.65
CA THR A 86 -59.00 51.95 -11.81
C THR A 86 -58.77 52.63 -13.21
N ARG A 87 -58.69 51.82 -14.30
CA ARG A 87 -59.05 52.09 -15.74
C ARG A 87 -58.24 53.16 -16.55
N GLY A 88 -58.12 53.13 -17.89
CA GLY A 88 -58.36 52.07 -18.92
C GLY A 88 -58.61 52.53 -20.40
N GLY A 89 -58.07 51.82 -21.42
CA GLY A 89 -58.40 51.90 -22.90
C GLY A 89 -57.59 52.89 -23.79
N ASN A 90 -57.49 52.82 -25.15
CA ASN A 90 -57.71 51.75 -26.18
C ASN A 90 -57.12 52.16 -27.60
N GLU A 91 -57.16 51.26 -28.62
CA GLU A 91 -57.02 51.49 -30.12
C GLU A 91 -55.64 51.88 -30.78
N GLY A 92 -55.32 51.69 -32.10
CA GLY A 92 -55.93 50.88 -33.20
C GLY A 92 -55.43 51.05 -34.71
N GLN A 93 -54.56 50.16 -35.23
CA GLN A 93 -54.35 49.67 -36.66
C GLN A 93 -53.82 50.50 -37.91
N SER A 94 -53.31 49.77 -38.95
CA SER A 94 -52.95 50.09 -40.39
C SER A 94 -51.53 50.65 -40.77
N GLY A 95 -50.97 50.60 -42.01
CA GLY A 95 -51.22 49.78 -43.25
C GLY A 95 -50.51 50.20 -44.61
N GLN A 96 -49.87 49.26 -45.37
CA GLN A 96 -49.40 49.28 -46.82
C GLN A 96 -48.34 50.35 -47.32
N SER A 97 -47.77 50.37 -48.57
CA SER A 97 -46.96 49.37 -49.36
C SER A 97 -46.20 49.96 -50.64
N GLN A 98 -45.17 49.27 -51.21
CA GLN A 98 -44.54 49.36 -52.60
C GLN A 98 -43.59 50.57 -53.00
N GLN A 99 -42.67 50.59 -54.03
CA GLN A 99 -41.91 49.62 -54.91
C GLN A 99 -40.68 50.24 -55.72
N ARG A 100 -39.63 49.43 -56.09
CA ARG A 100 -38.66 49.50 -57.27
C ARG A 100 -37.55 50.62 -57.37
N GLN A 101 -36.40 50.54 -58.11
CA GLN A 101 -35.71 49.54 -59.01
C GLN A 101 -34.16 49.73 -59.25
N GLN A 102 -33.33 48.65 -59.22
CA GLN A 102 -32.08 48.21 -59.97
C GLN A 102 -30.95 49.17 -60.53
N PRO A 103 -29.71 48.74 -61.00
CA PRO A 103 -29.17 47.38 -61.34
C PRO A 103 -27.69 46.95 -60.97
N ARG A 104 -27.45 45.60 -60.98
CA ARG A 104 -26.26 44.72 -61.23
C ARG A 104 -24.76 45.13 -61.02
N GLN A 105 -24.02 44.35 -60.21
CA GLN A 105 -23.03 43.31 -60.65
C GLN A 105 -22.64 42.30 -59.53
N GLN A 106 -21.77 41.32 -59.84
CA GLN A 106 -21.56 40.00 -59.15
C GLN A 106 -20.88 40.10 -57.76
N GLY A 107 -21.05 39.19 -56.77
CA GLY A 107 -21.73 37.86 -56.68
C GLY A 107 -20.77 36.83 -56.00
N ALA A 108 -21.15 35.80 -55.21
CA ALA A 108 -22.40 35.24 -54.64
C ALA A 108 -22.02 34.49 -53.31
N GLY A 109 -22.83 33.81 -52.47
CA GLY A 109 -24.23 33.34 -52.51
C GLY A 109 -24.34 31.84 -52.85
N GLY A 110 -24.92 30.91 -52.07
CA GLY A 110 -25.57 30.90 -50.73
C GLY A 110 -25.88 29.43 -50.30
N GLY A 111 -26.62 29.07 -49.23
CA GLY A 111 -27.29 29.86 -48.18
C GLY A 111 -28.31 29.04 -47.34
N GLN A 112 -28.97 29.71 -46.36
CA GLN A 112 -30.27 29.39 -45.71
C GLN A 112 -30.46 28.09 -44.85
N GLN A 113 -31.47 27.96 -43.97
CA GLN A 113 -31.95 28.88 -42.90
C GLN A 113 -32.76 28.15 -41.77
N LYS A 114 -33.35 28.92 -40.84
CA LYS A 114 -34.00 28.57 -39.54
C LYS A 114 -35.28 27.71 -39.59
N GLN A 115 -35.61 27.06 -38.45
CA GLN A 115 -36.93 26.88 -37.76
C GLN A 115 -38.16 26.36 -38.59
N GLN A 116 -39.19 25.67 -38.07
CA GLN A 116 -39.69 25.44 -36.69
C GLN A 116 -40.57 24.15 -36.64
N GLN A 117 -40.71 23.56 -35.43
CA GLN A 117 -41.87 22.77 -34.90
C GLN A 117 -42.66 21.66 -35.67
N GLN A 118 -42.97 20.61 -34.90
CA GLN A 118 -44.21 19.80 -34.84
C GLN A 118 -44.51 18.58 -35.78
N GLN A 119 -44.70 17.44 -35.09
CA GLN A 119 -45.75 16.40 -35.21
C GLN A 119 -45.84 15.37 -36.36
N SER A 120 -46.09 14.13 -35.91
CA SER A 120 -46.96 13.06 -36.48
C SER A 120 -46.43 12.12 -37.59
N GLY A 121 -46.86 10.85 -37.51
CA GLY A 121 -46.66 9.77 -38.49
C GLY A 121 -45.29 9.06 -38.45
N GLY A 122 -45.18 7.74 -38.55
CA GLY A 122 -46.22 6.70 -38.51
C GLY A 122 -45.80 5.37 -39.16
N GLY A 123 -45.51 4.33 -38.36
CA GLY A 123 -45.34 2.92 -38.81
C GLY A 123 -44.09 2.60 -39.64
N GLN A 124 -43.87 1.36 -40.12
CA GLN A 124 -44.17 0.04 -39.53
C GLN A 124 -43.49 -1.10 -40.33
N HIS A 125 -42.85 -2.08 -39.65
CA HIS A 125 -42.43 -3.41 -40.17
C HIS A 125 -41.48 -3.43 -41.42
N GLY A 126 -40.87 -4.54 -41.85
CA GLY A 126 -40.70 -5.91 -41.29
C GLY A 126 -39.20 -6.23 -41.02
N GLN A 127 -38.81 -7.33 -40.35
CA GLN A 127 -38.88 -8.75 -40.76
C GLN A 127 -38.07 -9.08 -42.05
N GLN A 128 -37.29 -10.15 -42.17
CA GLN A 128 -37.07 -11.33 -41.30
C GLN A 128 -35.78 -12.10 -41.68
N ARG A 129 -35.06 -12.70 -40.69
CA ARG A 129 -34.21 -13.94 -40.80
C ARG A 129 -33.02 -13.92 -41.81
N GLN A 130 -32.04 -14.85 -41.84
CA GLN A 130 -31.69 -16.02 -40.98
C GLN A 130 -30.15 -16.24 -40.93
N GLN A 131 -29.68 -17.10 -40.01
CA GLN A 131 -28.31 -17.70 -39.93
C GLN A 131 -28.27 -19.06 -40.70
N PRO A 132 -27.22 -19.93 -40.74
CA PRO A 132 -25.98 -19.99 -39.91
C PRO A 132 -24.64 -20.56 -40.52
N GLY A 133 -23.57 -20.51 -39.70
CA GLY A 133 -22.43 -21.46 -39.71
C GLY A 133 -21.27 -21.23 -40.71
N SER A 134 -20.08 -21.86 -40.57
CA SER A 134 -19.41 -22.43 -39.37
C SER A 134 -17.94 -22.86 -39.64
N GLN A 135 -17.00 -22.41 -38.80
CA GLN A 135 -15.71 -23.03 -38.37
C GLN A 135 -14.68 -23.67 -39.36
N GLY A 136 -13.44 -23.14 -39.34
CA GLY A 136 -12.15 -23.89 -39.39
C GLY A 136 -11.50 -24.18 -40.76
N ALA A 137 -10.21 -24.59 -40.87
CA ALA A 137 -9.04 -24.47 -39.95
C ALA A 137 -7.70 -24.83 -40.68
N GLY A 138 -6.56 -24.21 -40.29
CA GLY A 138 -5.17 -24.61 -40.65
C GLY A 138 -4.69 -24.34 -42.10
N SER A 139 -3.43 -24.60 -42.51
CA SER A 139 -2.13 -24.61 -41.78
C SER A 139 -0.91 -24.86 -42.70
N SER A 140 0.17 -24.06 -42.58
CA SER A 140 1.53 -24.28 -43.16
C SER A 140 1.66 -24.24 -44.72
N SER A 141 2.84 -24.20 -45.38
CA SER A 141 4.24 -24.39 -44.94
C SER A 141 5.33 -23.73 -45.86
N GLN A 142 6.49 -23.40 -45.25
CA GLN A 142 7.89 -23.54 -45.73
C GLN A 142 8.56 -22.74 -46.89
N GLN A 143 9.89 -22.56 -46.71
CA GLN A 143 11.00 -22.32 -47.69
C GLN A 143 11.10 -20.91 -48.36
N GLN A 144 12.27 -20.38 -48.78
CA GLN A 144 13.66 -20.91 -48.86
C GLN A 144 14.76 -19.78 -48.81
N ARG A 145 16.01 -20.14 -48.45
CA ARG A 145 17.35 -19.51 -48.74
C ARG A 145 17.88 -18.23 -48.04
N GLN A 146 19.21 -18.26 -47.85
CA GLN A 146 20.23 -17.23 -47.50
C GLN A 146 20.96 -16.77 -48.81
N PRO A 147 22.07 -15.95 -48.88
CA PRO A 147 23.04 -15.53 -47.83
C PRO A 147 23.66 -14.10 -47.90
N GLY A 148 24.62 -13.82 -46.98
CA GLY A 148 25.68 -12.77 -47.10
C GLY A 148 25.35 -11.39 -46.50
N GLY A 149 26.33 -10.56 -46.10
CA GLY A 149 27.79 -10.76 -45.97
C GLY A 149 28.60 -9.43 -46.00
N GLY A 150 29.59 -9.25 -45.09
CA GLY A 150 30.42 -8.02 -44.97
C GLY A 150 30.02 -7.13 -43.76
N ARG A 151 30.86 -6.74 -42.79
CA ARG A 151 32.32 -6.86 -42.53
C ARG A 151 33.26 -5.83 -43.19
N GLN A 152 33.53 -4.74 -42.46
CA GLN A 152 34.84 -4.15 -42.11
C GLN A 152 34.55 -3.01 -41.09
N ASP A 153 35.14 -2.90 -39.90
CA ASP A 153 36.55 -2.90 -39.45
C ASP A 153 37.29 -1.57 -39.75
N GLY A 154 37.73 -0.91 -38.67
CA GLY A 154 38.46 0.35 -38.66
C GLY A 154 38.97 0.64 -37.24
N GLN A 155 40.25 0.32 -36.97
CA GLN A 155 40.86 0.43 -35.64
C GLN A 155 41.65 1.73 -35.43
N GLN A 156 42.15 1.88 -34.20
CA GLN A 156 43.13 2.85 -33.67
C GLN A 156 42.47 4.10 -33.04
N ARG A 157 42.45 4.23 -31.71
CA ARG A 157 43.53 4.34 -30.69
C ARG A 157 44.09 5.77 -30.56
N SER A 158 43.75 6.42 -29.44
CA SER A 158 44.77 6.97 -28.53
C SER A 158 44.23 6.94 -27.08
N TRP A 159 45.11 7.12 -26.10
CA TRP A 159 44.84 6.93 -24.66
C TRP A 159 45.47 8.05 -23.81
N GLY A 160 44.86 8.33 -22.65
CA GLY A 160 45.43 9.15 -21.59
C GLY A 160 44.38 9.49 -20.52
N GLY A 161 44.59 9.23 -19.23
CA GLY A 161 45.68 8.50 -18.56
C GLY A 161 45.25 8.04 -17.16
N HIS A 162 45.92 7.04 -16.59
CA HIS A 162 45.61 6.46 -15.27
C HIS A 162 46.56 6.97 -14.17
N GLN A 163 46.01 7.20 -12.97
CA GLN A 163 46.65 7.04 -11.65
C GLN A 163 45.55 7.17 -10.57
N GLY A 164 45.56 6.44 -9.44
CA GLY A 164 46.41 5.29 -9.06
C GLY A 164 46.36 5.02 -7.55
N GLN A 165 46.53 3.76 -7.14
CA GLN A 165 46.76 3.28 -5.74
C GLN A 165 45.55 3.34 -4.77
N GLN A 166 45.39 2.44 -3.78
CA GLN A 166 46.03 1.13 -3.52
C GLN A 166 45.12 0.23 -2.65
N GLU A 167 45.16 -1.08 -2.86
CA GLU A 167 44.80 -2.12 -1.88
C GLU A 167 46.01 -3.06 -1.71
N GLN A 168 46.24 -3.60 -0.51
CA GLN A 168 47.23 -4.66 -0.29
C GLN A 168 46.70 -5.73 0.69
N GLN A 169 47.01 -6.99 0.36
CA GLN A 169 47.02 -8.18 1.23
C GLN A 169 48.45 -8.78 1.14
N PRO A 170 48.93 -9.56 2.13
CA PRO A 170 48.78 -11.04 2.09
C PRO A 170 47.99 -11.56 3.33
N GLY A 171 47.78 -12.87 3.62
CA GLY A 171 48.59 -14.09 3.37
C GLY A 171 49.57 -14.35 4.55
N SER A 172 49.90 -15.58 4.97
CA SER A 172 49.47 -16.95 4.61
C SER A 172 49.81 -17.94 5.76
N GLN A 173 49.72 -19.26 5.54
CA GLN A 173 49.96 -20.31 6.56
C GLN A 173 51.45 -20.68 6.75
N GLY A 174 51.78 -21.34 7.87
CA GLY A 174 53.01 -22.10 8.09
C GLY A 174 52.81 -23.31 9.02
N ALA A 175 53.47 -24.43 8.74
CA ALA A 175 53.48 -25.67 9.56
C ALA A 175 54.73 -25.72 10.46
N GLY A 176 54.89 -26.56 11.49
CA GLY A 176 54.07 -27.66 12.04
C GLY A 176 54.95 -28.91 12.33
N ARG A 177 54.68 -29.71 13.38
CA ARG A 177 55.42 -30.98 13.65
C ARG A 177 54.72 -31.99 14.59
N ARG A 178 54.71 -33.26 14.14
CA ARG A 178 54.84 -34.57 14.84
C ARG A 178 54.03 -34.95 16.11
N ASN A 179 53.34 -36.08 15.96
CA ASN A 179 53.41 -37.34 16.74
C ASN A 179 52.23 -37.83 17.64
N GLN A 180 51.75 -39.03 17.23
CA GLN A 180 51.44 -40.24 18.01
C GLN A 180 50.14 -40.42 18.84
N GLN A 181 49.50 -41.56 18.52
CA GLN A 181 48.86 -42.58 19.36
C GLN A 181 47.51 -42.36 20.09
N GLN A 182 46.52 -43.13 19.57
CA GLN A 182 45.72 -44.14 20.26
C GLN A 182 44.87 -43.83 21.52
N GLN A 183 43.59 -44.18 21.36
CA GLN A 183 42.76 -44.97 22.29
C GLN A 183 42.31 -44.39 23.65
N SER A 184 41.01 -44.06 23.65
CA SER A 184 40.00 -44.66 24.56
C SER A 184 39.89 -44.17 26.01
N ALA A 185 38.84 -44.70 26.66
CA ALA A 185 38.47 -44.63 28.07
C ALA A 185 37.95 -43.28 28.63
N SER A 186 36.85 -43.42 29.37
CA SER A 186 36.20 -42.41 30.20
C SER A 186 36.15 -42.89 31.65
N GLN A 187 35.83 -41.99 32.57
CA GLN A 187 35.49 -42.20 33.99
C GLN A 187 36.64 -42.39 34.99
N GLU A 188 36.36 -41.85 36.18
CA GLU A 188 36.61 -42.32 37.57
C GLU A 188 37.80 -43.28 37.85
N GLY A 189 38.62 -43.07 38.90
CA GLY A 189 38.56 -42.07 39.98
C GLY A 189 39.51 -42.40 41.14
N ALA A 190 39.08 -42.11 42.39
CA ALA A 190 39.66 -42.55 43.68
C ALA A 190 40.98 -41.94 44.22
N PHE A 191 40.80 -40.94 45.10
CA PHE A 191 41.28 -40.88 46.51
C PHE A 191 42.77 -40.84 46.94
N ARG A 192 42.98 -40.12 48.07
CA ARG A 192 44.22 -39.88 48.87
C ARG A 192 45.27 -38.99 48.18
N GLY A 193 45.97 -38.09 48.88
CA GLY A 193 45.81 -37.61 50.26
C GLY A 193 47.04 -36.84 50.80
N HIS A 194 46.83 -35.92 51.75
CA HIS A 194 47.87 -35.19 52.52
C HIS A 194 48.74 -34.14 51.76
N PRO A 195 49.44 -33.21 52.45
CA PRO A 195 49.53 -31.81 52.01
C PRO A 195 50.94 -31.16 52.08
N LYS A 196 51.00 -29.80 51.96
CA LYS A 196 52.14 -28.91 52.32
C LYS A 196 53.38 -29.05 51.40
N GLN A 197 54.39 -28.16 51.38
CA GLN A 197 54.57 -26.74 51.73
C GLN A 197 55.85 -26.23 51.03
N GLN A 198 55.91 -24.94 50.63
CA GLN A 198 57.17 -24.14 50.56
C GLN A 198 58.24 -24.70 49.55
N GLN A 199 59.43 -24.15 49.23
CA GLN A 199 60.11 -22.82 49.25
C GLN A 199 61.34 -22.92 48.29
N GLN A 200 62.31 -22.00 48.08
CA GLN A 200 62.68 -20.66 48.60
C GLN A 200 63.57 -19.95 47.54
N GLN A 201 63.46 -18.62 47.35
CA GLN A 201 64.58 -17.71 46.92
C GLN A 201 65.23 -17.97 45.51
N GLN A 202 66.16 -17.18 44.91
CA GLN A 202 66.64 -15.78 45.08
C GLN A 202 67.12 -15.15 43.72
N GLN A 203 67.72 -13.95 43.76
CA GLN A 203 68.28 -13.11 42.66
C GLN A 203 69.75 -13.49 42.29
N PRO A 204 70.53 -12.79 41.40
CA PRO A 204 70.34 -11.57 40.55
C PRO A 204 70.56 -11.85 39.03
N SER A 205 70.90 -10.98 38.04
CA SER A 205 71.38 -9.57 37.85
C SER A 205 70.87 -9.04 36.48
N GLY A 206 71.06 -7.78 36.00
CA GLY A 206 71.61 -6.54 36.60
C GLY A 206 72.31 -5.61 35.56
N GLY A 207 71.73 -4.42 35.26
CA GLY A 207 72.25 -3.39 34.31
C GLY A 207 71.09 -2.73 33.51
N ARG A 208 70.72 -1.44 33.71
CA ARG A 208 71.31 -0.17 33.19
C ARG A 208 71.27 -0.05 31.66
N GLN A 209 70.88 1.05 31.01
CA GLN A 209 70.25 2.38 31.34
C GLN A 209 69.71 2.92 29.98
N ASP A 210 68.79 3.88 29.79
CA ASP A 210 67.95 4.80 30.60
C ASP A 210 66.72 5.20 29.70
N GLY A 211 65.80 6.14 29.96
CA GLY A 211 65.56 7.06 31.07
C GLY A 211 64.56 8.19 30.70
N GLN A 212 63.93 8.82 31.71
CA GLN A 212 62.98 9.98 31.65
C GLN A 212 61.60 9.75 30.96
N GLN A 213 60.48 10.36 31.38
CA GLN A 213 60.26 11.35 32.47
C GLN A 213 58.86 11.21 33.14
N ARG A 214 58.85 11.18 34.49
CA ARG A 214 57.82 11.65 35.46
C ARG A 214 56.30 11.46 35.21
N GLN A 215 55.66 10.73 36.12
CA GLN A 215 54.37 11.13 36.73
C GLN A 215 54.37 10.79 38.24
N TRP A 216 53.54 11.45 39.06
CA TRP A 216 53.57 11.41 40.54
C TRP A 216 52.53 10.44 41.16
N GLY A 217 52.58 10.26 42.50
CA GLY A 217 51.66 9.40 43.30
C GLY A 217 50.18 9.84 43.28
N GLY A 218 49.22 9.18 43.96
CA GLY A 218 49.26 8.58 45.31
C GLY A 218 48.53 9.52 46.31
N HIS A 219 47.90 9.12 47.43
CA HIS A 219 47.64 7.79 48.02
C HIS A 219 46.63 7.94 49.20
N GLN A 220 45.69 6.99 49.43
CA GLN A 220 44.85 6.84 50.67
C GLN A 220 43.95 8.03 51.11
N GLY A 221 43.07 7.96 52.12
CA GLY A 221 42.57 6.88 53.00
C GLY A 221 41.18 7.25 53.58
N GLN A 222 40.22 6.32 53.81
CA GLN A 222 40.03 5.45 55.00
C GLN A 222 39.49 6.12 56.29
N GLN A 223 38.28 5.70 56.72
CA GLN A 223 37.92 5.10 58.04
C GLN A 223 36.43 4.63 57.96
N GLN A 224 36.09 3.34 58.19
CA GLN A 224 35.88 2.61 59.46
C GLN A 224 34.66 3.15 60.27
N GLN A 225 33.67 2.35 60.72
CA GLN A 225 33.76 1.20 61.65
C GLN A 225 32.57 0.18 61.52
N HIS A 226 32.63 -0.90 62.34
CA HIS A 226 31.63 -1.99 62.56
C HIS A 226 30.86 -1.75 63.91
N PRO A 227 30.04 -2.66 64.52
CA PRO A 227 29.66 -4.06 64.18
C PRO A 227 28.17 -4.50 64.35
N GLY A 228 27.81 -5.63 63.71
CA GLY A 228 26.81 -6.65 64.16
C GLY A 228 25.31 -6.28 64.29
N SER A 229 24.41 -7.23 64.59
CA SER A 229 24.33 -8.67 64.24
C SER A 229 22.96 -9.27 64.62
N GLN A 230 22.52 -10.34 63.92
CA GLN A 230 21.30 -11.15 64.20
C GLN A 230 19.93 -10.46 63.96
N GLY A 231 18.87 -11.14 63.51
CA GLY A 231 18.78 -12.53 63.02
C GLY A 231 17.39 -12.98 62.51
N ALA A 232 17.40 -14.08 61.74
CA ALA A 232 16.34 -15.09 61.49
C ALA A 232 14.95 -14.70 60.90
N GLY A 233 14.52 -15.44 59.86
CA GLY A 233 13.16 -15.31 59.28
C GLY A 233 12.87 -16.05 57.96
N TRP A 234 12.96 -17.39 57.95
CA TRP A 234 12.24 -18.39 57.10
C TRP A 234 11.68 -17.98 55.71
N ASN A 235 12.14 -18.62 54.61
CA ASN A 235 11.52 -19.79 53.92
C ASN A 235 10.12 -19.55 53.30
N ASN A 236 9.74 -20.08 52.12
CA ASN A 236 10.45 -20.77 51.02
C ASN A 236 9.44 -21.00 49.85
N GLN A 237 9.76 -20.66 48.59
CA GLN A 237 9.55 -21.52 47.40
C GLN A 237 10.02 -20.90 46.09
N GLN A 238 10.26 -21.75 45.08
CA GLN A 238 10.79 -21.40 43.76
C GLN A 238 9.69 -21.48 42.69
N GLN A 239 9.66 -20.52 41.75
CA GLN A 239 9.14 -20.76 40.39
C GLN A 239 10.04 -20.07 39.35
N GLN A 240 10.16 -20.70 38.18
CA GLN A 240 11.09 -20.29 37.12
C GLN A 240 10.44 -19.28 36.16
N PRO A 241 11.20 -18.30 35.61
CA PRO A 241 10.65 -17.31 34.69
C PRO A 241 10.38 -17.90 33.29
N ALA A 242 9.11 -17.90 32.87
CA ALA A 242 8.70 -18.39 31.56
C ALA A 242 9.12 -17.44 30.42
N ARG A 243 9.64 -18.00 29.32
CA ARG A 243 9.94 -17.26 28.08
C ARG A 243 8.68 -17.11 27.23
N GLN A 244 8.19 -15.89 27.03
CA GLN A 244 7.13 -15.60 26.06
C GLN A 244 7.72 -15.16 24.71
N GLU A 245 7.70 -16.05 23.71
CA GLU A 245 7.94 -15.70 22.30
C GLU A 245 6.64 -15.83 21.48
N GLY A 246 5.90 -14.73 21.33
CA GLY A 246 4.61 -14.66 20.64
C GLY A 246 4.64 -13.92 19.29
N ALA A 247 5.40 -14.40 18.32
CA ALA A 247 5.68 -13.67 17.07
C ALA A 247 4.59 -13.78 15.98
N TRP A 248 3.43 -13.15 16.19
CA TRP A 248 2.33 -13.09 15.19
C TRP A 248 2.20 -11.69 14.55
N GLY A 249 3.03 -11.43 13.54
CA GLY A 249 3.05 -10.17 12.78
C GLY A 249 3.19 -10.38 11.26
N GLY A 250 2.68 -11.50 10.75
CA GLY A 250 2.92 -12.01 9.39
C GLY A 250 2.20 -11.30 8.24
N GLN A 251 2.00 -9.97 8.30
CA GLN A 251 1.63 -9.24 7.08
C GLN A 251 2.79 -9.34 6.09
N GLN A 252 2.56 -10.03 4.97
CA GLN A 252 3.39 -9.82 3.79
C GLN A 252 3.07 -8.45 3.23
N GLY A 253 3.79 -7.44 3.72
CA GLY A 253 3.89 -6.17 3.05
C GLY A 253 4.40 -6.41 1.64
N ALA A 254 3.51 -6.33 0.65
CA ALA A 254 3.90 -6.10 -0.73
C ALA A 254 4.83 -4.88 -0.70
N MET A 255 6.12 -5.12 -0.99
CA MET A 255 7.19 -4.16 -0.72
C MET A 255 6.90 -2.81 -1.38
N ALA A 256 7.62 -1.77 -0.94
CA ALA A 256 7.67 -0.49 -1.62
C ALA A 256 8.27 -0.61 -3.04
N GLY A 257 7.47 -1.12 -3.97
CA GLY A 257 7.50 -0.75 -5.37
C GLY A 257 7.05 0.70 -5.45
N GLN A 258 7.88 1.54 -6.07
CA GLN A 258 7.61 2.96 -6.14
C GLN A 258 6.30 3.18 -6.90
N SER A 259 5.26 3.68 -6.22
CA SER A 259 4.03 4.16 -6.87
C SER A 259 4.31 5.49 -7.58
N ARG A 260 5.22 5.45 -8.55
CA ARG A 260 5.57 6.53 -9.48
C ARG A 260 4.43 6.68 -10.49
N GLN A 261 3.26 7.06 -9.97
CA GLN A 261 2.10 7.41 -10.76
C GLN A 261 2.46 8.59 -11.66
N GLN A 262 2.84 8.29 -12.90
CA GLN A 262 2.94 9.29 -13.94
C GLN A 262 1.53 9.79 -14.22
N PHE A 263 1.31 11.09 -14.02
CA PHE A 263 0.22 11.80 -14.66
C PHE A 263 0.49 11.81 -16.16
N GLY A 264 0.03 10.76 -16.83
CA GLY A 264 0.00 10.61 -18.29
C GLY A 264 -1.37 11.01 -18.79
N GLY A 265 -1.53 12.27 -19.21
CA GLY A 265 -2.65 12.67 -20.05
C GLY A 265 -2.36 12.24 -21.49
N GLN A 266 -3.06 11.22 -21.98
CA GLN A 266 -3.15 10.90 -23.40
C GLN A 266 -4.59 10.48 -23.72
N GLN A 267 -5.40 11.43 -24.18
CA GLN A 267 -6.55 11.12 -25.02
C GLN A 267 -6.07 11.16 -26.47
N GLN A 268 -6.23 10.04 -27.18
CA GLN A 268 -6.13 10.00 -28.64
C GLN A 268 -7.53 9.89 -29.22
N GLN A 269 -7.80 10.74 -30.21
CA GLN A 269 -8.94 10.71 -31.13
C GLN A 269 -8.43 10.84 -32.58
N PRO A 270 -9.25 10.55 -33.60
CA PRO A 270 -8.78 9.83 -34.79
C PRO A 270 -8.25 10.73 -35.92
N PRO A 271 -7.46 10.16 -36.85
CA PRO A 271 -7.14 10.82 -38.10
C PRO A 271 -8.36 10.86 -39.05
N LYS A 272 -8.54 11.98 -39.73
CA LYS A 272 -9.21 12.09 -41.04
C LYS A 272 -8.22 12.69 -42.04
N GLN A 273 -8.51 12.53 -43.33
CA GLN A 273 -7.57 12.71 -44.44
C GLN A 273 -7.62 14.11 -45.08
N ASP A 274 -6.72 14.30 -46.04
CA ASP A 274 -6.72 15.28 -47.15
C ASP A 274 -6.34 16.75 -46.83
N GLY A 275 -5.59 17.44 -47.70
CA GLY A 275 -4.92 16.97 -48.93
C GLY A 275 -4.23 18.07 -49.77
N GLY A 276 -3.47 17.66 -50.80
CA GLY A 276 -2.80 18.52 -51.80
C GLY A 276 -1.47 19.16 -51.32
N TRP A 277 -0.50 19.52 -52.17
CA TRP A 277 -0.28 19.45 -53.65
C TRP A 277 1.24 19.23 -53.88
N GLY A 278 1.82 18.75 -55.00
CA GLY A 278 1.38 18.21 -56.31
C GLY A 278 2.55 17.35 -56.88
N GLN A 279 2.79 17.12 -58.18
CA GLN A 279 2.06 17.41 -59.43
C GLN A 279 2.44 16.33 -60.49
N ARG A 280 2.98 16.64 -61.69
CA ARG A 280 3.44 15.67 -62.73
C ARG A 280 4.39 16.29 -63.78
N GLN A 281 5.25 15.46 -64.38
CA GLN A 281 5.53 15.34 -65.83
C GLN A 281 6.03 13.89 -66.09
N GLU A 282 5.39 13.13 -67.00
CA GLU A 282 5.86 12.71 -68.36
C GLU A 282 6.91 11.59 -68.35
N ALA A 283 6.99 10.63 -69.29
CA ALA A 283 6.08 10.06 -70.31
C ALA A 283 6.66 8.66 -70.72
N GLY A 284 6.01 7.72 -71.42
CA GLY A 284 4.66 7.56 -71.98
C GLY A 284 4.58 6.28 -72.83
N GLY A 285 3.49 6.05 -73.58
CA GLY A 285 3.40 5.06 -74.69
C GLY A 285 2.67 3.73 -74.44
N GLY A 286 2.14 3.13 -75.53
CA GLY A 286 1.51 1.79 -75.57
C GLY A 286 -0.02 1.78 -75.82
N GLN A 287 -0.52 0.91 -76.71
CA GLN A 287 -1.94 0.86 -77.11
C GLN A 287 -2.52 -0.58 -77.21
N ARG A 288 -3.86 -0.65 -77.09
CA ARG A 288 -4.82 -1.54 -77.80
C ARG A 288 -5.03 -3.02 -77.39
N ARG A 289 -6.33 -3.37 -77.36
CA ARG A 289 -7.01 -4.67 -77.62
C ARG A 289 -6.92 -5.81 -76.57
N GLN A 290 -7.80 -6.85 -76.59
CA GLN A 290 -9.29 -6.91 -76.74
C GLN A 290 -9.80 -8.37 -76.53
N ALA A 291 -10.93 -8.54 -75.82
CA ALA A 291 -11.94 -9.65 -75.93
C ALA A 291 -11.56 -11.15 -75.77
N GLY A 292 -12.60 -11.99 -75.58
CA GLY A 292 -12.54 -13.48 -75.47
C GLY A 292 -12.28 -14.00 -74.04
N GLY A 293 -12.91 -15.07 -73.52
CA GLY A 293 -13.90 -16.01 -74.06
C GLY A 293 -13.28 -17.18 -74.85
N GLY A 294 -13.50 -18.46 -74.54
CA GLY A 294 -14.22 -19.09 -73.41
C GLY A 294 -14.43 -20.60 -73.60
N ASP A 295 -15.14 -21.25 -72.66
CA ASP A 295 -15.74 -22.60 -72.73
C ASP A 295 -14.82 -23.87 -72.68
N ARG A 296 -15.44 -25.00 -72.26
CA ARG A 296 -15.09 -26.44 -72.39
C ARG A 296 -13.67 -26.98 -72.10
N GLY A 297 -13.61 -28.03 -71.26
CA GLY A 297 -12.52 -29.02 -71.31
C GLY A 297 -12.38 -29.97 -70.10
N GLY A 298 -12.94 -31.18 -70.19
CA GLY A 298 -12.28 -32.38 -69.62
C GLY A 298 -11.31 -32.98 -70.66
N PRO A 299 -10.71 -34.18 -70.46
CA PRO A 299 -11.23 -35.27 -69.61
C PRO A 299 -10.16 -36.22 -68.97
N GLN A 300 -10.62 -37.39 -68.53
CA GLN A 300 -9.94 -38.72 -68.54
C GLN A 300 -8.72 -39.06 -67.63
N GLN A 301 -8.94 -40.17 -66.88
CA GLN A 301 -8.02 -41.31 -66.69
C GLN A 301 -6.78 -41.12 -65.76
N GLN A 302 -6.19 -42.17 -65.17
CA GLN A 302 -6.32 -43.63 -65.39
C GLN A 302 -6.11 -44.45 -64.08
N ARG A 303 -6.66 -45.69 -64.03
CA ARG A 303 -6.22 -46.97 -63.38
C ARG A 303 -5.32 -46.97 -62.10
N GLN A 304 -5.39 -47.94 -61.17
CA GLN A 304 -5.80 -49.36 -61.28
C GLN A 304 -6.11 -50.07 -59.93
N GLN A 305 -6.86 -51.19 -60.02
CA GLN A 305 -6.91 -52.39 -59.15
C GLN A 305 -7.55 -52.42 -57.71
N GLN A 306 -8.59 -53.25 -57.64
CA GLN A 306 -9.30 -53.90 -56.50
C GLN A 306 -8.64 -55.27 -56.13
N PRO A 307 -9.18 -56.21 -55.30
CA PRO A 307 -10.46 -56.30 -54.51
C PRO A 307 -10.21 -56.70 -53.02
N TYR A 308 -11.07 -57.29 -52.16
CA TYR A 308 -12.51 -57.73 -52.02
C TYR A 308 -12.84 -57.70 -50.48
N SER A 309 -13.97 -58.05 -49.84
CA SER A 309 -15.33 -58.57 -50.14
C SER A 309 -16.30 -58.08 -49.02
N GLN A 310 -17.64 -58.01 -49.16
CA GLN A 310 -18.72 -59.02 -48.95
C GLN A 310 -18.76 -59.67 -47.53
N GLU A 311 -19.91 -59.86 -46.86
CA GLU A 311 -21.35 -59.87 -47.30
C GLU A 311 -22.30 -58.94 -46.46
N GLY A 312 -23.62 -59.00 -46.74
CA GLY A 312 -24.73 -58.37 -45.97
C GLY A 312 -25.71 -59.43 -45.39
N PRO A 313 -27.06 -59.21 -45.29
CA PRO A 313 -27.87 -58.02 -45.64
C PRO A 313 -29.04 -57.64 -44.67
N ARG A 314 -29.64 -56.45 -44.89
CA ARG A 314 -31.05 -55.98 -44.74
C ARG A 314 -31.99 -56.44 -43.57
N GLY A 315 -32.73 -55.48 -43.00
CA GLY A 315 -33.97 -55.67 -42.19
C GLY A 315 -34.79 -54.35 -42.06
N HIS A 316 -36.11 -54.42 -41.81
CA HIS A 316 -37.05 -53.26 -41.91
C HIS A 316 -37.79 -52.88 -40.60
N GLN A 317 -38.51 -51.76 -40.63
CA GLN A 317 -39.36 -51.17 -39.58
C GLN A 317 -40.71 -51.90 -39.40
N GLN A 318 -41.36 -51.81 -38.22
CA GLN A 318 -42.70 -51.20 -38.00
C GLN A 318 -43.19 -51.33 -36.52
N LEU A 319 -44.47 -51.10 -36.20
CA LEU A 319 -44.97 -50.62 -34.90
C LEU A 319 -46.00 -51.50 -34.16
N ALA A 320 -45.92 -51.45 -32.81
CA ALA A 320 -47.02 -51.33 -31.82
C ALA A 320 -47.96 -52.52 -31.44
N SER A 321 -48.61 -52.35 -30.28
CA SER A 321 -49.52 -53.25 -29.51
C SER A 321 -48.87 -54.48 -28.83
N GLY A 322 -49.30 -54.95 -27.64
CA GLY A 322 -50.18 -54.32 -26.63
C GLY A 322 -50.46 -55.20 -25.37
N GLN A 323 -50.66 -54.54 -24.20
CA GLN A 323 -51.33 -54.99 -22.96
C GLN A 323 -50.67 -55.96 -21.91
N HIS A 324 -50.72 -55.51 -20.63
CA HIS A 324 -50.70 -56.15 -19.28
C HIS A 324 -49.75 -57.35 -18.94
N ARG A 325 -48.78 -57.29 -17.99
CA ARG A 325 -48.75 -57.06 -16.49
C ARG A 325 -48.97 -58.34 -15.64
N PRO A 326 -48.45 -58.48 -14.38
CA PRO A 326 -47.49 -57.67 -13.58
C PRO A 326 -46.33 -58.59 -12.99
N PRO A 327 -45.67 -58.40 -11.81
CA PRO A 327 -45.46 -57.24 -10.92
C PRO A 327 -43.97 -56.96 -10.46
N GLN A 328 -43.76 -55.78 -9.87
CA GLN A 328 -42.85 -55.45 -8.72
C GLN A 328 -41.30 -55.52 -8.74
N GLN A 329 -40.72 -54.41 -8.26
CA GLN A 329 -39.57 -54.27 -7.34
C GLN A 329 -38.16 -54.80 -7.71
N GLN A 330 -37.26 -53.90 -8.15
CA GLN A 330 -36.06 -53.44 -7.40
C GLN A 330 -35.12 -52.54 -8.27
N GLN A 331 -35.41 -51.24 -8.45
CA GLN A 331 -34.35 -50.25 -8.82
C GLN A 331 -34.67 -48.73 -8.73
N GLN A 332 -35.80 -48.29 -8.14
CA GLN A 332 -36.17 -46.85 -8.13
C GLN A 332 -36.02 -46.08 -6.79
N GLN A 333 -35.16 -46.54 -5.86
CA GLN A 333 -34.85 -45.77 -4.63
C GLN A 333 -33.48 -45.06 -4.61
N GLN A 334 -32.55 -45.33 -5.55
CA GLN A 334 -31.20 -44.75 -5.51
C GLN A 334 -31.00 -43.41 -6.26
N GLN A 335 -32.02 -42.84 -6.89
CA GLN A 335 -31.90 -41.54 -7.59
C GLN A 335 -32.63 -40.35 -6.92
N GLN A 336 -33.47 -40.56 -5.89
CA GLN A 336 -34.12 -39.45 -5.17
C GLN A 336 -33.39 -39.00 -3.88
N GLN A 337 -32.46 -39.78 -3.34
CA GLN A 337 -31.64 -39.37 -2.18
C GLN A 337 -30.36 -38.59 -2.53
N ARG A 338 -30.35 -37.85 -3.66
CA ARG A 338 -29.34 -36.80 -3.94
C ARG A 338 -29.88 -35.36 -3.86
N GLN A 339 -31.13 -35.17 -3.43
CA GLN A 339 -31.57 -33.87 -2.91
C GLN A 339 -31.07 -33.67 -1.46
N GLY A 340 -29.75 -33.59 -1.29
CA GLY A 340 -29.19 -32.90 -0.13
C GLY A 340 -29.55 -31.42 -0.22
N SER A 341 -29.74 -30.75 0.93
CA SER A 341 -30.19 -29.34 0.99
C SER A 341 -29.14 -28.36 0.43
N GLY A 342 -29.03 -28.27 -0.89
CA GLY A 342 -28.30 -27.20 -1.57
C GLY A 342 -29.05 -25.89 -1.42
N PHE A 343 -28.32 -24.77 -1.42
CA PHE A 343 -28.95 -23.49 -1.74
C PHE A 343 -29.61 -23.61 -3.12
N PRO A 344 -30.87 -23.16 -3.31
CA PRO A 344 -31.35 -22.91 -4.66
C PRO A 344 -30.42 -21.90 -5.32
N ALA A 345 -30.13 -22.06 -6.61
CA ALA A 345 -29.31 -21.12 -7.38
C ALA A 345 -30.06 -19.83 -7.73
N GLY A 346 -30.85 -19.31 -6.79
CA GLY A 346 -31.46 -18.00 -6.87
C GLY A 346 -30.40 -16.90 -6.83
N GLU A 347 -30.75 -15.73 -7.36
CA GLU A 347 -29.84 -14.58 -7.29
C GLU A 347 -29.55 -14.18 -5.83
N GLU A 348 -28.32 -13.69 -5.59
CA GLU A 348 -27.99 -12.93 -4.39
C GLU A 348 -29.00 -11.77 -4.27
N SER A 349 -29.91 -11.87 -3.30
CA SER A 349 -30.87 -10.81 -2.96
C SER A 349 -30.15 -9.67 -2.25
N VAL A 350 -30.51 -8.43 -2.55
CA VAL A 350 -29.95 -7.28 -1.81
C VAL A 350 -30.46 -7.33 -0.36
N PRO A 351 -29.58 -7.26 0.66
CA PRO A 351 -29.99 -7.14 2.06
C PRO A 351 -30.85 -5.89 2.27
N ALA A 352 -31.88 -5.98 3.10
CA ALA A 352 -32.70 -4.83 3.45
C ALA A 352 -31.84 -3.69 4.04
N TYR A 353 -32.01 -2.47 3.52
CA TYR A 353 -31.38 -1.26 4.04
C TYR A 353 -31.81 -1.00 5.48
N LYS A 354 -30.89 -0.60 6.36
CA LYS A 354 -31.15 -0.33 7.78
C LYS A 354 -30.40 0.89 8.27
N ASP A 355 -31.14 1.94 8.66
CA ASP A 355 -30.56 3.17 9.20
C ASP A 355 -29.86 2.99 10.57
N VAL A 356 -30.06 1.84 11.23
CA VAL A 356 -29.41 1.47 12.49
C VAL A 356 -28.99 -0.01 12.45
N SER A 357 -27.77 -0.32 12.91
CA SER A 357 -27.31 -1.70 13.06
C SER A 357 -28.07 -2.43 14.18
N CYS A 358 -27.97 -3.78 14.21
CA CYS A 358 -28.53 -4.58 15.31
C CYS A 358 -27.97 -4.21 16.70
N ALA A 359 -26.80 -3.57 16.77
CA ALA A 359 -26.16 -3.10 18.00
C ALA A 359 -26.43 -1.62 18.33
N GLY A 360 -27.34 -0.95 17.58
CA GLY A 360 -27.69 0.45 17.80
C GLY A 360 -26.77 1.47 17.12
N VAL A 361 -25.85 1.05 16.25
CA VAL A 361 -24.96 1.98 15.53
C VAL A 361 -25.73 2.61 14.38
N GLN A 362 -25.99 3.91 14.46
CA GLN A 362 -26.57 4.70 13.37
C GLN A 362 -25.70 4.61 12.11
N ARG A 363 -26.37 4.41 10.97
CA ARG A 363 -25.80 4.37 9.62
C ARG A 363 -26.08 5.70 8.93
N GLY A 364 -25.29 6.04 7.92
CA GLY A 364 -25.49 7.28 7.20
C GLY A 364 -26.72 7.24 6.28
N THR A 365 -27.27 8.42 6.03
CA THR A 365 -28.48 8.67 5.25
C THR A 365 -28.19 9.54 4.02
N LEU A 366 -27.11 10.33 4.04
CA LEU A 366 -26.79 11.31 3.02
C LEU A 366 -26.38 10.68 1.68
N GLY A 367 -26.87 11.24 0.57
CA GLY A 367 -26.48 10.85 -0.79
C GLY A 367 -27.47 9.91 -1.48
N LYS A 368 -27.34 9.77 -2.81
CA LYS A 368 -28.27 8.96 -3.61
C LYS A 368 -28.01 7.47 -3.39
N GLN A 369 -29.02 6.72 -2.97
CA GLN A 369 -28.91 5.26 -2.84
C GLN A 369 -28.72 4.56 -4.20
N GLY A 370 -28.00 3.45 -4.17
CA GLY A 370 -27.78 2.55 -5.31
C GLY A 370 -27.40 1.14 -4.84
N ILE A 371 -27.14 0.23 -5.78
CA ILE A 371 -26.77 -1.17 -5.50
C ILE A 371 -25.51 -1.53 -6.29
N CYS A 372 -24.54 -2.17 -5.65
CA CYS A 372 -23.34 -2.71 -6.27
C CYS A 372 -23.03 -4.12 -5.74
N GLU A 373 -22.18 -4.86 -6.44
CA GLU A 373 -21.59 -6.09 -5.92
C GLU A 373 -20.30 -5.81 -5.15
N VAL A 374 -20.00 -6.67 -4.18
CA VAL A 374 -18.73 -6.71 -3.45
C VAL A 374 -18.09 -8.08 -3.69
N ASN A 375 -16.76 -8.16 -3.77
CA ASN A 375 -16.02 -9.43 -3.89
C ASN A 375 -16.01 -10.26 -2.59
N TYR A 376 -17.12 -10.29 -1.87
CA TYR A 376 -17.37 -11.16 -0.73
C TYR A 376 -18.40 -12.20 -1.17
N LEU A 377 -18.27 -13.43 -0.66
CA LEU A 377 -19.25 -14.50 -0.80
C LEU A 377 -20.01 -14.62 0.53
N LYS A 378 -21.33 -14.89 0.49
CA LYS A 378 -22.08 -15.23 1.70
C LYS A 378 -21.51 -16.52 2.32
N MET A 379 -21.34 -16.57 3.64
CA MET A 379 -20.80 -17.74 4.34
C MET A 379 -21.83 -18.24 5.35
N ASN A 380 -22.55 -19.30 4.98
CA ASN A 380 -23.46 -19.99 5.89
C ASN A 380 -22.64 -20.84 6.88
N ILE A 381 -22.95 -20.71 8.17
CA ILE A 381 -22.34 -21.47 9.28
C ILE A 381 -23.42 -21.96 10.26
N ASP A 382 -24.66 -22.10 9.79
CA ASP A 382 -25.82 -22.48 10.61
C ASP A 382 -25.72 -23.94 11.07
N LYS A 383 -24.95 -24.75 10.34
CA LYS A 383 -24.65 -26.16 10.62
C LYS A 383 -23.27 -26.38 11.24
N MET A 384 -22.53 -25.31 11.55
CA MET A 384 -21.22 -25.39 12.22
C MET A 384 -21.41 -25.63 13.72
N SER A 385 -20.67 -26.58 14.29
CA SER A 385 -20.59 -26.83 15.74
C SER A 385 -20.43 -25.54 16.57
N ASP A 386 -20.90 -25.53 17.81
CA ASP A 386 -20.61 -24.46 18.78
C ASP A 386 -19.17 -24.52 19.30
N THR A 387 -18.49 -25.66 19.15
CA THR A 387 -17.13 -25.86 19.65
C THR A 387 -16.25 -26.64 18.66
N ALA A 388 -14.98 -26.26 18.59
CA ALA A 388 -13.90 -27.07 18.03
C ALA A 388 -12.74 -27.20 19.03
N TYR A 389 -11.84 -28.15 18.81
CA TYR A 389 -10.74 -28.49 19.71
C TYR A 389 -9.39 -28.22 19.04
N HIS A 390 -8.51 -27.52 19.75
CA HIS A 390 -7.21 -27.03 19.26
C HIS A 390 -6.03 -27.83 19.82
N TYR A 391 -5.17 -28.28 18.90
CA TYR A 391 -4.02 -29.13 19.16
C TYR A 391 -2.75 -28.50 18.57
N ASP A 392 -1.67 -28.52 19.34
CA ASP A 392 -0.32 -28.23 18.86
C ASP A 392 0.25 -29.46 18.14
N VAL A 393 0.86 -29.23 17.00
CA VAL A 393 1.53 -30.23 16.16
C VAL A 393 3.02 -29.96 16.16
N THR A 394 3.79 -30.91 16.67
CA THR A 394 5.26 -30.89 16.64
C THR A 394 5.77 -32.05 15.79
N ILE A 395 6.60 -31.75 14.78
CA ILE A 395 7.16 -32.75 13.87
C ILE A 395 8.67 -32.73 14.01
N THR A 396 9.27 -33.91 14.22
CA THR A 396 10.70 -34.10 14.45
C THR A 396 11.28 -35.18 13.53
N PRO A 397 12.56 -35.11 13.14
CA PRO A 397 13.47 -33.96 13.33
C PRO A 397 12.98 -32.71 12.60
N ASP A 398 13.48 -31.53 12.97
CA ASP A 398 13.15 -30.30 12.22
C ASP A 398 13.67 -30.40 10.77
N ARG A 399 12.80 -30.06 9.82
CA ARG A 399 13.01 -30.24 8.37
C ARG A 399 12.29 -29.12 7.60
N PRO A 400 12.71 -28.81 6.37
CA PRO A 400 12.08 -27.77 5.56
C PRO A 400 10.55 -27.91 5.44
N LYS A 401 9.82 -26.80 5.63
CA LYS A 401 8.35 -26.76 5.81
C LYS A 401 7.51 -27.58 4.82
N LYS A 402 8.04 -27.86 3.62
CA LYS A 402 7.41 -28.75 2.62
C LYS A 402 7.08 -30.16 3.13
N PHE A 403 7.71 -30.63 4.22
CA PHE A 403 7.42 -31.94 4.81
C PHE A 403 6.29 -31.91 5.85
N LEU A 404 6.02 -30.76 6.50
CA LEU A 404 5.14 -30.70 7.67
C LEU A 404 3.70 -31.13 7.34
N ARG A 405 3.14 -30.61 6.24
CA ARG A 405 1.80 -30.97 5.78
C ARG A 405 1.71 -32.44 5.30
N PRO A 406 2.61 -32.95 4.43
CA PRO A 406 2.62 -34.38 4.08
C PRO A 406 2.71 -35.33 5.29
N VAL A 407 3.53 -35.03 6.30
CA VAL A 407 3.62 -35.84 7.53
C VAL A 407 2.31 -35.80 8.32
N PHE A 408 1.70 -34.62 8.48
CA PHE A 408 0.39 -34.50 9.13
C PHE A 408 -0.71 -35.25 8.35
N ASP A 409 -0.80 -35.04 7.03
CA ASP A 409 -1.84 -35.63 6.18
C ASP A 409 -1.70 -37.17 6.13
N GLN A 410 -0.48 -37.71 6.19
CA GLN A 410 -0.22 -39.14 6.31
C GLN A 410 -0.56 -39.68 7.72
N CYS A 411 -0.20 -38.96 8.78
CA CYS A 411 -0.58 -39.28 10.16
C CYS A 411 -2.11 -39.39 10.31
N GLN A 412 -2.84 -38.42 9.76
CA GLN A 412 -4.30 -38.42 9.80
C GLN A 412 -4.90 -39.63 9.06
N ARG A 413 -4.36 -39.96 7.87
CA ARG A 413 -4.76 -41.14 7.08
C ARG A 413 -4.46 -42.48 7.76
N GLN A 414 -3.42 -42.56 8.59
CA GLN A 414 -3.05 -43.78 9.30
C GLN A 414 -3.84 -43.95 10.59
N TYR A 415 -3.85 -42.94 11.47
CA TYR A 415 -4.27 -43.06 12.87
C TYR A 415 -5.58 -42.32 13.21
N PHE A 416 -6.06 -41.41 12.37
CA PHE A 416 -7.20 -40.52 12.67
C PHE A 416 -8.26 -40.51 11.56
N LYS A 417 -8.50 -41.66 10.91
CA LYS A 417 -9.41 -41.80 9.75
C LYS A 417 -10.82 -41.25 10.02
N ASP A 418 -11.34 -41.46 11.24
CA ASP A 418 -12.69 -41.06 11.66
C ASP A 418 -12.77 -39.61 12.18
N TYR A 419 -11.64 -38.89 12.19
CA TYR A 419 -11.53 -37.52 12.68
C TYR A 419 -11.21 -36.56 11.55
N VAL A 420 -12.16 -35.66 11.28
CA VAL A 420 -11.93 -34.53 10.38
C VAL A 420 -11.13 -33.46 11.12
N MET A 421 -9.90 -33.27 10.66
CA MET A 421 -8.93 -32.34 11.23
C MET A 421 -8.50 -31.31 10.16
N ALA A 422 -8.23 -30.08 10.59
CA ALA A 422 -7.76 -28.97 9.77
C ALA A 422 -6.41 -28.47 10.29
N PHE A 423 -5.37 -28.50 9.46
CA PHE A 423 -3.99 -28.16 9.85
C PHE A 423 -3.46 -26.92 9.11
N ASP A 424 -2.89 -25.99 9.88
CA ASP A 424 -2.35 -24.71 9.36
C ASP A 424 -1.12 -24.88 8.46
N GLY A 425 -0.51 -26.07 8.43
CA GLY A 425 0.72 -26.37 7.69
C GLY A 425 2.01 -26.01 8.43
N SER A 426 1.94 -25.74 9.74
CA SER A 426 3.11 -25.38 10.56
C SER A 426 3.07 -25.94 11.98
N LYS A 427 2.02 -25.63 12.78
CA LYS A 427 1.92 -25.97 14.21
C LYS A 427 0.50 -26.15 14.75
N SER A 428 -0.53 -25.57 14.13
CA SER A 428 -1.88 -25.50 14.72
C SER A 428 -2.86 -26.40 14.00
N CYS A 429 -3.52 -27.30 14.74
CA CYS A 429 -4.54 -28.21 14.23
C CYS A 429 -5.88 -28.01 14.97
N TYR A 430 -6.99 -28.12 14.25
CA TYR A 430 -8.34 -28.03 14.79
C TYR A 430 -9.18 -29.25 14.38
N SER A 431 -9.98 -29.80 15.31
CA SER A 431 -10.96 -30.85 15.03
C SER A 431 -12.34 -30.52 15.63
N ILE A 432 -13.39 -31.12 15.09
CA ILE A 432 -14.77 -30.90 15.58
C ILE A 432 -15.07 -31.83 16.76
N LYS A 433 -14.65 -33.09 16.64
CA LYS A 433 -14.68 -34.07 17.74
C LYS A 433 -13.39 -33.95 18.53
N ARG A 434 -13.47 -33.94 19.86
CA ARG A 434 -12.31 -34.06 20.75
C ARG A 434 -11.61 -35.41 20.52
N LEU A 435 -10.28 -35.40 20.45
CA LEU A 435 -9.51 -36.63 20.33
C LEU A 435 -9.52 -37.43 21.66
N PRO A 436 -9.46 -38.78 21.66
CA PRO A 436 -9.61 -39.59 22.88
C PRO A 436 -8.50 -39.47 23.93
N LYS A 437 -7.40 -38.79 23.62
CA LYS A 437 -6.24 -38.59 24.52
C LYS A 437 -5.72 -37.16 24.40
N LYS A 438 -5.06 -36.66 25.45
CA LYS A 438 -4.45 -35.33 25.48
C LYS A 438 -3.14 -35.22 24.69
N SER A 439 -2.52 -36.34 24.32
CA SER A 439 -1.32 -36.37 23.48
C SER A 439 -1.27 -37.67 22.70
N PHE A 440 -0.73 -37.58 21.48
CA PHE A 440 -0.43 -38.69 20.60
C PHE A 440 0.97 -38.50 20.04
N ASP A 441 1.75 -39.58 20.02
CA ASP A 441 3.10 -39.62 19.48
C ASP A 441 3.18 -40.79 18.50
N TYR A 442 3.42 -40.51 17.22
CA TYR A 442 3.48 -41.51 16.15
C TYR A 442 4.72 -41.32 15.28
N GLU A 443 5.22 -42.40 14.70
CA GLU A 443 6.18 -42.34 13.61
C GLU A 443 5.47 -42.51 12.27
N VAL A 444 5.83 -41.66 11.31
CA VAL A 444 5.14 -41.51 10.04
C VAL A 444 6.15 -41.35 8.92
N GLU A 445 6.02 -42.21 7.90
CA GLU A 445 6.89 -42.22 6.74
C GLU A 445 6.31 -41.45 5.56
N VAL A 446 7.11 -40.55 4.95
CA VAL A 446 6.74 -39.85 3.71
C VAL A 446 7.90 -39.82 2.70
N PRO A 447 7.62 -39.91 1.38
CA PRO A 447 8.64 -39.85 0.34
C PRO A 447 9.21 -38.43 0.18
N ASP A 448 10.52 -38.34 -0.08
CA ASP A 448 11.16 -37.09 -0.48
C ASP A 448 11.05 -36.82 -1.99
N SER A 449 11.45 -35.63 -2.41
CA SER A 449 11.34 -35.16 -3.81
C SER A 449 12.22 -35.92 -4.82
N GLY A 450 12.89 -37.00 -4.40
CA GLY A 450 13.57 -37.99 -5.24
C GLY A 450 13.17 -39.42 -4.91
N GLY A 451 11.94 -39.63 -4.42
CA GLY A 451 11.32 -40.95 -4.19
C GLY A 451 11.75 -41.67 -2.91
N ARG A 452 12.68 -41.14 -2.11
CA ARG A 452 13.20 -41.84 -0.93
C ARG A 452 12.36 -41.54 0.31
N THR A 453 11.80 -42.59 0.89
CA THR A 453 11.07 -42.56 2.16
C THR A 453 11.91 -41.97 3.30
N LYS A 454 11.24 -41.28 4.22
CA LYS A 454 11.81 -40.75 5.47
C LYS A 454 10.79 -40.88 6.59
N SER A 455 11.17 -41.53 7.69
CA SER A 455 10.44 -41.44 8.95
C SER A 455 10.57 -40.06 9.59
N PHE A 456 9.47 -39.65 10.24
CA PHE A 456 9.33 -38.48 11.08
C PHE A 456 8.52 -38.89 12.32
N LYS A 457 8.93 -38.44 13.50
CA LYS A 457 8.08 -38.51 14.68
C LYS A 457 7.19 -37.27 14.76
N ILE A 458 5.88 -37.47 14.73
CA ILE A 458 4.85 -36.44 14.90
C ILE A 458 4.18 -36.58 16.26
N GLN A 459 4.15 -35.49 17.01
CA GLN A 459 3.35 -35.33 18.23
C GLN A 459 2.17 -34.41 17.94
N ILE A 460 0.97 -34.83 18.35
CA ILE A 460 -0.25 -34.02 18.35
C ILE A 460 -0.72 -33.92 19.81
N LYS A 461 -0.62 -32.74 20.40
CA LYS A 461 -0.90 -32.49 21.82
C LYS A 461 -2.06 -31.51 21.97
N GLU A 462 -2.99 -31.80 22.88
CA GLU A 462 -4.06 -30.90 23.31
C GLU A 462 -3.45 -29.62 23.91
N THR A 463 -3.91 -28.45 23.47
CA THR A 463 -3.41 -27.16 23.99
C THR A 463 -4.03 -26.80 25.34
N ASP A 464 -3.39 -25.90 26.09
CA ASP A 464 -3.77 -25.59 27.48
C ASP A 464 -5.20 -25.03 27.62
N ILE A 465 -5.72 -24.40 26.55
CA ILE A 465 -7.13 -24.01 26.40
C ILE A 465 -7.64 -24.67 25.11
N PRO A 466 -8.06 -25.95 25.14
CA PRO A 466 -8.27 -26.70 23.91
C PRO A 466 -9.56 -26.30 23.19
N GLU A 467 -10.60 -25.96 23.94
CA GLU A 467 -11.89 -25.60 23.37
C GLU A 467 -11.84 -24.21 22.72
N VAL A 468 -12.37 -24.14 21.52
CA VAL A 468 -12.54 -22.94 20.69
C VAL A 468 -14.04 -22.77 20.48
N ASP A 469 -14.60 -21.76 21.14
CA ASP A 469 -15.97 -21.30 20.91
C ASP A 469 -16.14 -20.82 19.46
N LEU A 470 -16.91 -21.58 18.68
CA LEU A 470 -17.33 -21.24 17.33
C LEU A 470 -18.74 -20.60 17.30
N ALA A 471 -19.52 -20.71 18.38
CA ALA A 471 -20.81 -20.03 18.52
C ALA A 471 -20.64 -18.49 18.49
N SER A 472 -19.50 -17.98 18.98
CA SER A 472 -19.09 -16.58 18.84
C SER A 472 -19.11 -16.05 17.40
N LEU A 473 -18.92 -16.91 16.39
CA LEU A 473 -19.03 -16.52 14.96
C LEU A 473 -20.48 -16.30 14.51
N ARG A 474 -21.46 -16.70 15.32
CA ARG A 474 -22.90 -16.46 15.14
C ARG A 474 -23.47 -15.43 16.13
N SER A 475 -22.89 -15.28 17.33
CA SER A 475 -23.45 -14.44 18.40
C SER A 475 -22.94 -12.99 18.43
N TYR A 476 -21.80 -12.68 17.78
CA TYR A 476 -21.13 -11.36 17.84
C TYR A 476 -21.98 -10.15 17.41
N HIS A 477 -23.12 -10.38 16.76
CA HIS A 477 -24.12 -9.35 16.42
C HIS A 477 -24.92 -8.85 17.63
N ASN A 478 -25.11 -9.72 18.62
CA ASN A 478 -25.99 -9.54 19.78
C ASN A 478 -25.15 -9.15 21.01
N ASP A 479 -24.00 -9.82 21.17
CA ASP A 479 -23.09 -9.57 22.27
C ASP A 479 -22.38 -8.23 22.09
N ARG A 480 -22.40 -7.36 23.10
CA ARG A 480 -21.54 -6.16 23.18
C ARG A 480 -20.08 -6.50 23.47
N VAL A 481 -19.60 -7.64 22.97
CA VAL A 481 -18.19 -8.02 22.99
C VAL A 481 -17.48 -7.17 21.95
N PHE A 482 -16.64 -6.25 22.42
CA PHE A 482 -15.83 -5.37 21.57
C PHE A 482 -14.62 -6.09 20.95
N ASP A 483 -14.23 -7.24 21.51
CA ASP A 483 -13.11 -8.07 21.04
C ASP A 483 -13.56 -9.12 20.03
N LYS A 484 -13.04 -9.04 18.81
CA LYS A 484 -13.37 -10.00 17.73
C LYS A 484 -12.94 -11.41 18.16
N PRO A 485 -13.71 -12.48 17.85
CA PRO A 485 -13.42 -13.85 18.31
C PRO A 485 -12.21 -14.46 17.58
N MET A 486 -11.01 -14.00 17.93
CA MET A 486 -9.78 -14.25 17.17
C MET A 486 -9.42 -15.74 17.08
N ARG A 487 -9.71 -16.54 18.12
CA ARG A 487 -9.45 -17.99 18.11
C ARG A 487 -10.37 -18.72 17.14
N ALA A 488 -11.64 -18.34 17.09
CA ALA A 488 -12.63 -18.89 16.17
C ALA A 488 -12.32 -18.48 14.72
N LEU A 489 -11.95 -17.21 14.51
CA LEU A 489 -11.50 -16.71 13.21
C LEU A 489 -10.22 -17.41 12.72
N GLN A 490 -9.26 -17.70 13.62
CA GLN A 490 -8.05 -18.46 13.27
C GLN A 490 -8.37 -19.91 12.88
N ALA A 491 -9.24 -20.60 13.64
CA ALA A 491 -9.71 -21.93 13.29
C ALA A 491 -10.41 -21.92 11.91
N LEU A 492 -11.27 -20.94 11.67
CA LEU A 492 -11.99 -20.74 10.41
C LEU A 492 -11.04 -20.44 9.22
N GLU A 493 -10.01 -19.59 9.39
CA GLU A 493 -8.99 -19.38 8.36
C GLU A 493 -8.24 -20.68 7.99
N VAL A 494 -7.95 -21.54 8.98
CA VAL A 494 -7.29 -22.83 8.76
C VAL A 494 -8.21 -23.85 8.09
N VAL A 495 -9.48 -23.93 8.49
CA VAL A 495 -10.48 -24.79 7.84
C VAL A 495 -10.68 -24.38 6.38
N LEU A 496 -10.91 -23.09 6.10
CA LEU A 496 -11.09 -22.56 4.74
C LEU A 496 -9.85 -22.70 3.86
N ALA A 497 -8.65 -22.84 4.44
CA ALA A 497 -7.41 -23.08 3.71
C ALA A 497 -7.25 -24.54 3.24
N SER A 498 -8.05 -25.49 3.74
CA SER A 498 -7.80 -26.94 3.62
C SER A 498 -7.67 -27.41 2.17
N ASN A 499 -8.60 -27.03 1.27
CA ASN A 499 -8.54 -27.46 -0.13
C ASN A 499 -7.45 -26.71 -0.92
N ASN A 500 -7.27 -25.41 -0.62
CA ASN A 500 -6.28 -24.58 -1.30
C ASN A 500 -4.85 -25.06 -1.07
N HIS A 501 -4.56 -25.68 0.08
CA HIS A 501 -3.28 -26.33 0.36
C HIS A 501 -2.99 -27.57 -0.51
N ALA A 502 -4.03 -28.25 -1.01
CA ALA A 502 -3.88 -29.39 -1.91
C ALA A 502 -3.82 -28.99 -3.39
N LEU A 503 -4.39 -27.84 -3.75
CA LEU A 503 -4.55 -27.37 -5.13
C LEU A 503 -3.66 -26.16 -5.49
N GLY A 504 -2.91 -25.59 -4.54
CA GLY A 504 -2.14 -24.37 -4.78
C GLY A 504 -0.99 -24.09 -3.82
N ILE A 505 -0.04 -23.32 -4.32
CA ILE A 505 1.18 -22.89 -3.63
C ILE A 505 0.82 -21.76 -2.65
N ARG A 506 0.82 -22.02 -1.34
CA ARG A 506 0.51 -21.00 -0.34
C ARG A 506 1.66 -20.00 -0.16
N VAL A 507 1.35 -18.71 -0.26
CA VAL A 507 2.25 -17.60 0.12
C VAL A 507 1.43 -16.58 0.92
N GLY A 508 1.65 -16.55 2.25
CA GLY A 508 0.85 -15.74 3.17
C GLY A 508 -0.60 -16.23 3.28
N ARG A 509 -1.55 -15.34 2.97
CA ARG A 509 -3.00 -15.62 2.84
C ARG A 509 -3.43 -15.93 1.39
N SER A 510 -2.50 -15.92 0.44
CA SER A 510 -2.78 -16.20 -0.97
C SER A 510 -2.34 -17.60 -1.39
N PHE A 511 -3.05 -18.21 -2.33
CA PHE A 511 -2.76 -19.52 -2.91
C PHE A 511 -2.67 -19.41 -4.42
N TYR A 512 -1.51 -19.78 -4.99
CA TYR A 512 -1.19 -19.58 -6.40
C TYR A 512 -1.22 -20.90 -7.15
N ARG A 513 -1.66 -20.87 -8.41
CA ARG A 513 -1.54 -22.01 -9.32
C ARG A 513 -0.69 -21.62 -10.53
N LYS A 514 0.07 -22.59 -11.06
CA LYS A 514 0.72 -22.44 -12.37
C LYS A 514 -0.38 -22.20 -13.43
N PRO A 515 -0.30 -21.11 -14.22
CA PRO A 515 -1.29 -20.84 -15.26
C PRO A 515 -1.05 -21.76 -16.47
N ALA A 516 -2.08 -21.94 -17.31
CA ALA A 516 -1.94 -22.70 -18.57
C ALA A 516 -1.07 -21.94 -19.59
N GLU A 517 -1.18 -20.62 -19.62
CA GLU A 517 -0.30 -19.71 -20.38
C GLU A 517 0.55 -18.92 -19.39
N PHE A 518 1.87 -18.92 -19.56
CA PHE A 518 2.78 -18.16 -18.71
C PHE A 518 2.84 -16.69 -19.14
N TYR A 519 2.92 -15.77 -18.17
CA TYR A 519 3.17 -14.36 -18.43
C TYR A 519 4.60 -14.00 -18.03
N ASP A 520 5.48 -13.82 -19.02
CA ASP A 520 6.90 -13.49 -18.82
C ASP A 520 7.09 -12.12 -18.16
N LEU A 521 7.77 -12.10 -17.01
CA LEU A 521 8.17 -10.89 -16.28
C LEU A 521 9.60 -10.43 -16.62
N GLY A 522 10.37 -11.21 -17.38
CA GLY A 522 11.77 -10.94 -17.72
C GLY A 522 12.75 -11.33 -16.60
N ASP A 523 14.04 -11.37 -16.93
CA ASP A 523 15.16 -11.85 -16.09
C ASP A 523 14.94 -13.27 -15.51
N GLY A 524 14.27 -14.15 -16.25
CA GLY A 524 13.99 -15.53 -15.84
C GLY A 524 12.78 -15.69 -14.89
N TYR A 525 11.91 -14.69 -14.78
CA TYR A 525 10.69 -14.74 -13.97
C TYR A 525 9.42 -14.85 -14.82
N GLU A 526 8.46 -15.62 -14.33
CA GLU A 526 7.07 -15.66 -14.81
C GLU A 526 6.10 -15.23 -13.68
N MET A 527 4.88 -14.87 -14.04
CA MET A 527 3.84 -14.43 -13.10
C MET A 527 2.76 -15.49 -12.91
N TYR A 528 2.51 -15.91 -11.67
CA TYR A 528 1.35 -16.74 -11.33
C TYR A 528 0.24 -15.86 -10.72
N THR A 529 -0.99 -16.18 -11.09
CA THR A 529 -2.21 -15.61 -10.51
C THR A 529 -2.75 -16.58 -9.46
N GLY A 530 -3.15 -16.06 -8.30
CA GLY A 530 -3.65 -16.83 -7.18
C GLY A 530 -4.84 -16.16 -6.51
N ILE A 531 -5.55 -16.90 -5.67
CA ILE A 531 -6.64 -16.37 -4.85
C ILE A 531 -6.08 -15.86 -3.52
N TYR A 532 -6.47 -14.66 -3.11
CA TYR A 532 -6.46 -14.24 -1.72
C TYR A 532 -7.82 -14.57 -1.11
N GLN A 533 -7.84 -15.06 0.13
CA GLN A 533 -9.08 -15.20 0.91
C GLN A 533 -8.89 -14.73 2.36
N ALA A 534 -9.95 -14.18 2.96
CA ALA A 534 -10.04 -13.93 4.40
C ALA A 534 -11.50 -13.96 4.87
N ALA A 535 -11.76 -14.58 6.02
CA ALA A 535 -13.06 -14.48 6.69
C ALA A 535 -13.27 -13.05 7.23
N ILE A 536 -14.46 -12.50 7.05
CA ILE A 536 -14.85 -11.15 7.48
C ILE A 536 -16.14 -11.26 8.30
N LEU A 537 -16.17 -10.58 9.44
CA LEU A 537 -17.37 -10.38 10.24
C LEU A 537 -18.02 -9.05 9.85
N GLY A 538 -19.00 -9.11 8.95
CA GLY A 538 -19.90 -7.98 8.65
C GLY A 538 -21.09 -7.99 9.61
N GLU A 539 -22.26 -7.56 9.14
CA GLU A 539 -23.54 -7.83 9.83
C GLU A 539 -23.98 -9.29 9.66
N VAL A 540 -23.28 -10.05 8.82
CA VAL A 540 -23.30 -11.52 8.73
C VAL A 540 -21.85 -12.04 8.51
N PRO A 541 -21.58 -13.34 8.73
CA PRO A 541 -20.31 -13.95 8.33
C PRO A 541 -20.14 -13.97 6.80
N LEU A 542 -18.98 -13.52 6.31
CA LEU A 542 -18.66 -13.35 4.89
C LEU A 542 -17.24 -13.84 4.55
N LEU A 543 -17.00 -14.24 3.30
CA LEU A 543 -15.66 -14.59 2.79
C LEU A 543 -15.21 -13.59 1.73
N ASN A 544 -14.21 -12.76 2.03
CA ASN A 544 -13.60 -11.82 1.09
C ASN A 544 -12.59 -12.55 0.18
N VAL A 545 -12.75 -12.42 -1.14
CA VAL A 545 -11.93 -13.09 -2.16
C VAL A 545 -11.42 -12.11 -3.22
N ASP A 546 -10.11 -12.07 -3.50
CA ASP A 546 -9.51 -11.15 -4.50
C ASP A 546 -8.38 -11.84 -5.27
N ILE A 547 -8.03 -11.33 -6.46
CA ILE A 547 -6.87 -11.81 -7.19
C ILE A 547 -5.56 -11.30 -6.57
N SER A 548 -4.62 -12.22 -6.40
CA SER A 548 -3.23 -12.00 -6.04
C SER A 548 -2.33 -12.35 -7.24
N HIS A 549 -1.23 -11.62 -7.41
CA HIS A 549 -0.23 -11.89 -8.46
C HIS A 549 1.15 -11.96 -7.81
N LYS A 550 1.97 -12.92 -8.23
CA LYS A 550 3.34 -13.08 -7.70
C LYS A 550 4.30 -13.58 -8.77
N SER A 551 5.55 -13.13 -8.68
CA SER A 551 6.69 -13.65 -9.43
C SER A 551 7.14 -15.02 -8.92
N PHE A 552 7.36 -15.92 -9.88
CA PHE A 552 7.96 -17.24 -9.73
C PHE A 552 9.13 -17.38 -10.72
N PRO A 553 10.21 -18.12 -10.41
CA PRO A 553 11.23 -18.46 -11.38
C PRO A 553 10.63 -19.31 -12.51
N LYS A 554 10.84 -18.88 -13.76
CA LYS A 554 10.38 -19.59 -14.96
C LYS A 554 11.04 -20.96 -15.04
N THR A 555 10.25 -22.01 -15.24
CA THR A 555 10.76 -23.37 -15.38
C THR A 555 11.42 -23.54 -16.75
N GLN A 556 12.75 -23.58 -16.79
CA GLN A 556 13.54 -23.77 -18.02
C GLN A 556 14.94 -24.29 -17.75
N SER A 557 15.63 -24.80 -18.77
CA SER A 557 17.05 -25.16 -18.67
C SER A 557 17.93 -23.93 -18.45
N ILE A 558 19.06 -24.10 -17.79
CA ILE A 558 20.02 -23.00 -17.57
C ILE A 558 20.60 -22.51 -18.91
N ILE A 559 20.77 -23.42 -19.87
CA ILE A 559 21.16 -23.09 -21.25
C ILE A 559 20.13 -22.17 -21.94
N GLN A 560 18.83 -22.43 -21.77
CA GLN A 560 17.78 -21.56 -22.31
C GLN A 560 17.79 -20.18 -21.62
N TYR A 561 17.90 -20.14 -20.29
CA TYR A 561 18.00 -18.89 -19.55
C TYR A 561 19.21 -18.03 -19.98
N LEU A 562 20.38 -18.66 -20.19
CA LEU A 562 21.57 -17.95 -20.65
C LEU A 562 21.40 -17.38 -22.07
N LYS A 563 20.75 -18.11 -22.97
CA LYS A 563 20.40 -17.61 -24.31
C LYS A 563 19.41 -16.44 -24.25
N GLU A 564 18.44 -16.48 -23.33
CA GLU A 564 17.53 -15.35 -23.05
C GLU A 564 18.26 -14.12 -22.48
N CYS A 565 19.39 -14.32 -21.77
CA CYS A 565 20.29 -13.25 -21.33
C CYS A 565 21.32 -12.80 -22.40
N GLY A 566 21.27 -13.35 -23.63
CA GLY A 566 22.20 -12.98 -24.70
C GLY A 566 23.62 -13.54 -24.57
N ILE A 567 23.82 -14.61 -23.78
CA ILE A 567 25.12 -15.23 -23.53
C ILE A 567 25.45 -16.26 -24.62
N ASP A 568 26.64 -16.18 -25.21
CA ASP A 568 27.21 -17.25 -26.04
C ASP A 568 27.56 -18.46 -25.16
N THR A 569 26.67 -19.47 -25.17
CA THR A 569 26.82 -20.68 -24.36
C THR A 569 28.01 -21.56 -24.75
N ASN A 570 28.71 -21.26 -25.85
CA ASN A 570 29.89 -22.01 -26.28
C ASN A 570 31.20 -21.51 -25.63
N ARG A 571 31.15 -20.39 -24.88
CA ARG A 571 32.32 -19.74 -24.26
C ARG A 571 32.24 -19.71 -22.73
N THR A 572 33.38 -19.47 -22.08
CA THR A 572 33.44 -19.15 -20.64
C THR A 572 32.90 -17.73 -20.41
N ILE A 573 32.08 -17.55 -19.39
CA ILE A 573 31.54 -16.26 -18.93
C ILE A 573 32.60 -15.58 -18.05
N GLU A 574 33.56 -14.93 -18.69
CA GLU A 574 34.69 -14.28 -18.02
C GLU A 574 34.38 -12.83 -17.58
N ASP A 575 33.37 -12.17 -18.18
CA ASP A 575 32.90 -10.85 -17.72
C ASP A 575 32.23 -10.93 -16.34
N TYR A 576 32.86 -10.27 -15.35
CA TYR A 576 32.39 -10.23 -13.96
C TYR A 576 31.00 -9.58 -13.79
N ARG A 577 30.65 -8.58 -14.60
CA ARG A 577 29.35 -7.89 -14.52
C ARG A 577 28.23 -8.80 -15.02
N MET A 578 28.44 -9.48 -16.16
CA MET A 578 27.54 -10.49 -16.70
C MET A 578 27.36 -11.65 -15.71
N LYS A 579 28.48 -12.22 -15.22
CA LYS A 579 28.48 -13.29 -14.20
C LYS A 579 27.70 -12.87 -12.94
N LYS A 580 27.86 -11.63 -12.48
CA LYS A 580 27.13 -11.06 -11.34
C LYS A 580 25.62 -10.89 -11.60
N THR A 581 25.22 -10.44 -12.78
CA THR A 581 23.79 -10.31 -13.17
C THR A 581 23.10 -11.67 -13.23
N ILE A 582 23.71 -12.66 -13.89
CA ILE A 582 23.19 -14.04 -13.98
C ILE A 582 23.10 -14.65 -12.57
N LEU A 583 24.10 -14.42 -11.72
CA LEU A 583 24.12 -14.88 -10.33
C LEU A 583 23.04 -14.19 -9.46
N GLN A 584 22.66 -12.94 -9.74
CA GLN A 584 21.60 -12.24 -8.99
C GLN A 584 20.23 -12.93 -9.12
N PHE A 585 19.96 -13.58 -10.25
CA PHE A 585 18.86 -14.53 -10.39
C PHE A 585 19.22 -15.86 -9.71
N LEU A 586 20.21 -16.60 -10.25
CA LEU A 586 20.43 -18.01 -9.92
C LEU A 586 20.79 -18.29 -8.46
N LYS A 587 21.54 -17.41 -7.78
CA LYS A 587 22.02 -17.64 -6.41
C LYS A 587 20.87 -18.02 -5.48
N GLY A 588 20.97 -19.12 -4.75
CA GLY A 588 19.97 -19.59 -3.79
C GLY A 588 18.70 -20.20 -4.38
N ILE A 589 18.51 -20.19 -5.72
CA ILE A 589 17.46 -20.95 -6.40
C ILE A 589 17.81 -22.45 -6.32
N ASP A 590 16.80 -23.32 -6.23
CA ASP A 590 16.97 -24.76 -6.43
C ASP A 590 16.87 -25.10 -7.93
N VAL A 591 17.92 -25.71 -8.47
CA VAL A 591 17.92 -26.31 -9.81
C VAL A 591 17.67 -27.81 -9.70
N VAL A 592 16.95 -28.39 -10.66
CA VAL A 592 16.99 -29.84 -10.90
C VAL A 592 18.27 -30.11 -11.67
N TYR A 593 19.15 -30.92 -11.10
CA TYR A 593 20.28 -31.51 -11.82
C TYR A 593 19.85 -32.91 -12.30
N ALA A 594 19.78 -33.10 -13.62
CA ALA A 594 19.43 -34.34 -14.28
C ALA A 594 20.67 -34.89 -15.01
N PRO A 595 21.46 -35.79 -14.38
CA PRO A 595 22.69 -36.30 -14.99
C PRO A 595 22.40 -37.14 -16.24
N PRO A 596 23.42 -37.40 -17.08
CA PRO A 596 23.30 -38.30 -18.23
C PRO A 596 22.84 -39.70 -17.81
N ALA A 597 22.10 -40.38 -18.69
CA ALA A 597 21.57 -41.72 -18.43
C ALA A 597 22.66 -42.75 -18.06
N SER A 598 23.87 -42.62 -18.62
CA SER A 598 25.04 -43.45 -18.31
C SER A 598 25.52 -43.39 -16.86
N PHE A 599 25.05 -42.42 -16.06
CA PHE A 599 25.33 -42.33 -14.63
C PHE A 599 24.35 -43.13 -13.76
N GLY A 600 23.27 -43.70 -14.34
CA GLY A 600 22.27 -44.48 -13.62
C GLY A 600 21.53 -43.72 -12.49
N ALA A 601 21.61 -42.39 -12.48
CA ALA A 601 21.30 -41.59 -11.29
C ALA A 601 20.05 -40.73 -11.49
N LEU A 602 19.06 -40.89 -10.61
CA LEU A 602 17.84 -40.06 -10.64
C LEU A 602 18.15 -38.55 -10.48
N PRO A 603 17.37 -37.67 -11.14
CA PRO A 603 17.49 -36.21 -11.00
C PRO A 603 17.35 -35.73 -9.55
N LYS A 604 18.14 -34.73 -9.17
CA LYS A 604 18.26 -34.25 -7.79
C LYS A 604 18.13 -32.73 -7.73
N LYS A 605 17.24 -32.21 -6.87
CA LYS A 605 17.17 -30.77 -6.58
C LYS A 605 18.43 -30.33 -5.79
N LYS A 606 19.06 -29.24 -6.23
CA LYS A 606 20.36 -28.71 -5.77
C LYS A 606 20.27 -27.19 -5.63
N LYS A 607 20.71 -26.62 -4.49
CA LYS A 607 20.70 -25.17 -4.30
C LYS A 607 21.96 -24.55 -4.91
N VAL A 608 21.78 -23.57 -5.80
CA VAL A 608 22.88 -22.80 -6.38
C VAL A 608 23.53 -21.93 -5.30
N LEU A 609 24.85 -22.00 -5.18
CA LEU A 609 25.67 -21.11 -4.34
C LEU A 609 26.31 -20.00 -5.18
N ASP A 610 26.91 -20.39 -6.30
CA ASP A 610 27.73 -19.53 -7.16
C ASP A 610 27.82 -20.07 -8.61
N ILE A 611 28.41 -19.29 -9.51
CA ILE A 611 28.85 -19.73 -10.83
C ILE A 611 30.35 -20.03 -10.75
N GLY A 612 30.73 -21.29 -10.93
CA GLY A 612 32.13 -21.75 -10.87
C GLY A 612 32.91 -21.45 -12.14
N ASP A 613 33.88 -22.31 -12.45
CA ASP A 613 34.65 -22.29 -13.69
C ASP A 613 34.13 -23.33 -14.68
N ALA A 614 34.66 -23.34 -15.90
CA ALA A 614 34.28 -24.29 -16.94
C ALA A 614 34.60 -25.74 -16.56
N PRO A 615 33.85 -26.76 -17.05
CA PRO A 615 34.17 -28.17 -16.84
C PRO A 615 35.62 -28.54 -17.19
N ALA A 616 36.16 -27.99 -18.28
CA ALA A 616 37.55 -28.19 -18.69
C ALA A 616 38.60 -27.51 -17.77
N LYS A 617 38.21 -26.50 -16.98
CA LYS A 617 39.07 -25.78 -16.01
C LYS A 617 38.85 -26.25 -14.55
N THR A 618 37.79 -27.01 -14.28
CA THR A 618 37.36 -27.39 -12.92
C THR A 618 37.87 -28.78 -12.54
N PHE A 619 38.81 -28.86 -11.61
CA PHE A 619 39.40 -30.13 -11.14
C PHE A 619 38.81 -30.61 -9.81
N PHE A 620 38.75 -31.92 -9.63
CA PHE A 620 38.42 -32.60 -8.38
C PHE A 620 39.19 -33.93 -8.29
N THR A 621 39.11 -34.59 -7.14
CA THR A 621 39.74 -35.90 -6.89
C THR A 621 38.65 -36.96 -6.74
N LEU A 622 38.82 -38.12 -7.38
CA LEU A 622 38.01 -39.32 -7.19
C LEU A 622 38.33 -40.03 -5.87
N ASP A 623 37.47 -40.96 -5.46
CA ASP A 623 37.65 -41.75 -4.23
C ASP A 623 38.88 -42.70 -4.31
N ASP A 624 39.37 -42.99 -5.52
CA ASP A 624 40.64 -43.72 -5.79
C ASP A 624 41.90 -42.83 -5.75
N GLY A 625 41.75 -41.52 -5.48
CA GLY A 625 42.86 -40.55 -5.45
C GLY A 625 43.20 -39.90 -6.80
N THR A 626 42.59 -40.33 -7.91
CA THR A 626 42.82 -39.77 -9.24
C THR A 626 42.28 -38.34 -9.32
N LYS A 627 43.15 -37.38 -9.66
CA LYS A 627 42.76 -35.99 -9.91
C LYS A 627 42.41 -35.80 -11.38
N MET A 628 41.16 -35.42 -11.68
CA MET A 628 40.69 -35.16 -13.05
C MET A 628 39.81 -33.90 -13.11
N ASN A 629 39.54 -33.40 -14.32
CA ASN A 629 38.59 -32.31 -14.52
C ASN A 629 37.18 -32.82 -14.83
N VAL A 630 36.18 -31.95 -14.70
CA VAL A 630 34.76 -32.31 -14.88
C VAL A 630 34.45 -32.69 -16.33
N LYS A 631 35.11 -32.11 -17.35
CA LYS A 631 34.92 -32.52 -18.75
C LYS A 631 35.32 -33.98 -18.95
N ASP A 632 36.53 -34.35 -18.51
CA ASP A 632 37.09 -35.67 -18.79
C ASP A 632 36.46 -36.77 -17.90
N TYR A 633 35.93 -36.39 -16.72
CA TYR A 633 35.09 -37.27 -15.89
C TYR A 633 33.76 -37.65 -16.57
N PHE A 634 33.10 -36.69 -17.23
CA PHE A 634 31.87 -37.01 -17.97
C PHE A 634 32.19 -37.88 -19.19
N ALA A 635 33.31 -37.60 -19.89
CA ALA A 635 33.77 -38.42 -21.00
C ALA A 635 34.08 -39.88 -20.58
N SER A 636 34.76 -40.11 -19.45
CA SER A 636 35.02 -41.47 -18.92
C SER A 636 33.76 -42.18 -18.39
N LYS A 637 32.64 -41.46 -18.26
CA LYS A 637 31.30 -42.00 -18.02
C LYS A 637 30.41 -41.96 -19.27
N GLY A 638 31.02 -41.97 -20.47
CA GLY A 638 30.32 -42.09 -21.75
C GLY A 638 29.51 -40.86 -22.17
N CYS A 639 29.79 -39.68 -21.61
CA CYS A 639 29.08 -38.44 -21.90
C CYS A 639 30.05 -37.34 -22.36
N ILE A 640 30.03 -37.04 -23.66
CA ILE A 640 30.74 -35.86 -24.20
C ILE A 640 29.86 -34.62 -23.94
N LEU A 641 30.38 -33.67 -23.16
CA LEU A 641 29.71 -32.40 -22.88
C LEU A 641 29.55 -31.57 -24.16
N GLN A 642 28.37 -31.00 -24.37
CA GLN A 642 28.15 -30.04 -25.46
C GLN A 642 28.77 -28.67 -25.16
N TYR A 643 28.85 -28.29 -23.89
CA TYR A 643 29.32 -26.97 -23.47
C TYR A 643 30.52 -27.04 -22.49
N PRO A 644 31.65 -27.69 -22.87
CA PRO A 644 32.78 -27.95 -21.96
C PRO A 644 33.53 -26.70 -21.48
N TYR A 645 33.31 -25.56 -22.16
CA TYR A 645 33.90 -24.26 -21.83
C TYR A 645 32.94 -23.32 -21.10
N LEU A 646 31.65 -23.65 -21.01
CA LEU A 646 30.66 -22.87 -20.24
C LEU A 646 30.82 -23.14 -18.74
N ASN A 647 30.70 -22.12 -17.89
CA ASN A 647 30.91 -22.27 -16.45
C ASN A 647 29.96 -23.30 -15.80
N CYS A 648 30.43 -24.00 -14.77
CA CYS A 648 29.60 -24.86 -13.93
C CYS A 648 28.71 -24.03 -12.98
N ILE A 649 27.55 -24.58 -12.60
CA ILE A 649 26.88 -24.18 -11.36
C ILE A 649 27.63 -24.78 -10.18
N THR A 650 27.90 -23.97 -9.15
CA THR A 650 28.40 -24.44 -7.86
C THR A 650 27.23 -24.68 -6.91
N SER A 651 27.14 -25.87 -6.33
CA SER A 651 26.15 -26.31 -5.34
C SER A 651 26.88 -26.92 -4.12
N GLY A 652 26.15 -27.21 -3.04
CA GLY A 652 26.66 -28.02 -1.91
C GLY A 652 26.74 -27.21 -0.62
N SER A 653 27.84 -27.33 0.11
CA SER A 653 28.22 -26.40 1.18
C SER A 653 29.46 -25.58 0.78
N THR A 654 29.79 -24.54 1.54
CA THR A 654 31.03 -23.78 1.34
C THR A 654 32.29 -24.66 1.44
N THR A 655 32.23 -25.72 2.26
CA THR A 655 33.32 -26.69 2.50
C THR A 655 33.34 -27.85 1.50
N LYS A 656 32.19 -28.38 1.07
CA LYS A 656 32.06 -29.41 0.04
C LYS A 656 31.26 -28.86 -1.14
N LYS A 657 31.96 -28.09 -1.97
CA LYS A 657 31.45 -27.58 -3.25
C LYS A 657 31.28 -28.72 -4.25
N ILE A 658 30.23 -28.64 -5.05
CA ILE A 658 29.90 -29.59 -6.13
C ILE A 658 29.75 -28.76 -7.40
N ALA A 659 30.56 -29.05 -8.41
CA ALA A 659 30.42 -28.47 -9.74
C ALA A 659 29.41 -29.28 -10.56
N LEU A 660 28.49 -28.58 -11.22
CA LEU A 660 27.43 -29.16 -12.06
C LEU A 660 27.48 -28.48 -13.44
N PRO A 661 27.72 -29.20 -14.56
CA PRO A 661 27.62 -28.63 -15.90
C PRO A 661 26.22 -28.05 -16.13
N MET A 662 26.14 -26.83 -16.70
CA MET A 662 24.88 -26.11 -16.86
C MET A 662 23.90 -26.77 -17.83
N GLU A 663 24.39 -27.62 -18.74
CA GLU A 663 23.56 -28.37 -19.69
C GLU A 663 22.64 -29.42 -19.04
N PHE A 664 23.03 -29.94 -17.88
CA PHE A 664 22.25 -30.88 -17.06
C PHE A 664 21.44 -30.20 -15.96
N CYS A 665 21.32 -28.87 -15.99
CA CYS A 665 20.63 -28.08 -14.98
C CYS A 665 19.39 -27.37 -15.54
N SER A 666 18.27 -27.43 -14.80
CA SER A 666 17.07 -26.62 -15.04
C SER A 666 16.56 -25.96 -13.75
N VAL A 667 15.92 -24.81 -13.88
CA VAL A 667 15.24 -24.14 -12.76
C VAL A 667 14.07 -25.02 -12.31
N ALA A 668 14.01 -25.38 -11.03
CA ALA A 668 12.95 -26.24 -10.51
C ALA A 668 11.60 -25.52 -10.39
N GLU A 669 10.51 -26.24 -10.60
CA GLU A 669 9.14 -25.69 -10.57
C GLU A 669 8.69 -25.23 -9.17
N ASP A 670 7.64 -24.40 -9.15
CA ASP A 670 6.84 -23.97 -7.98
C ASP A 670 7.62 -23.27 -6.85
N GLN A 671 8.77 -22.68 -7.18
CA GLN A 671 9.65 -22.03 -6.22
C GLN A 671 9.18 -20.65 -5.77
N VAL A 672 8.76 -20.54 -4.52
CA VAL A 672 8.46 -19.27 -3.86
C VAL A 672 9.76 -18.58 -3.44
N LEU A 673 10.19 -17.56 -4.19
CA LEU A 673 11.26 -16.66 -3.75
C LEU A 673 10.72 -15.49 -2.91
N ASN A 674 11.41 -15.23 -1.80
CA ASN A 674 11.19 -14.08 -0.91
C ASN A 674 12.27 -13.01 -1.17
N ARG A 675 12.22 -12.39 -2.35
CA ARG A 675 13.11 -11.30 -2.78
C ARG A 675 12.29 -10.12 -3.26
N LYS A 676 12.93 -8.95 -3.38
CA LYS A 676 12.33 -7.79 -4.04
C LYS A 676 12.36 -7.97 -5.56
N ASP A 677 11.21 -7.86 -6.19
CA ASP A 677 11.10 -7.82 -7.66
C ASP A 677 11.84 -6.61 -8.25
N GLY A 678 12.45 -6.79 -9.42
CA GLY A 678 13.08 -5.72 -10.17
C GLY A 678 12.06 -4.76 -10.80
N ASN A 679 12.54 -3.58 -11.22
CA ASN A 679 11.68 -2.54 -11.79
C ASN A 679 10.92 -3.00 -13.06
N MET A 680 11.50 -3.93 -13.83
CA MET A 680 10.85 -4.51 -15.01
C MET A 680 9.70 -5.44 -14.63
N GLN A 681 9.95 -6.39 -13.71
CA GLN A 681 8.97 -7.36 -13.22
C GLN A 681 7.78 -6.63 -12.58
N VAL A 682 8.05 -5.64 -11.72
CA VAL A 682 7.01 -4.79 -11.10
C VAL A 682 6.21 -4.04 -12.17
N SER A 683 6.86 -3.47 -13.19
CA SER A 683 6.17 -2.73 -14.27
C SER A 683 5.25 -3.63 -15.10
N LYS A 684 5.74 -4.80 -15.54
CA LYS A 684 4.95 -5.80 -16.28
C LYS A 684 3.79 -6.34 -15.43
N MET A 685 4.03 -6.69 -14.17
CA MET A 685 3.01 -7.20 -13.25
C MET A 685 1.91 -6.15 -12.96
N ILE A 686 2.27 -4.86 -12.82
CA ILE A 686 1.29 -3.77 -12.71
C ILE A 686 0.48 -3.65 -14.01
N LYS A 687 1.12 -3.74 -15.19
CA LYS A 687 0.41 -3.66 -16.48
C LYS A 687 -0.61 -4.80 -16.65
N TYR A 688 -0.27 -6.02 -16.24
CA TYR A 688 -1.18 -7.18 -16.30
C TYR A 688 -2.32 -7.10 -15.25
N SER A 689 -1.99 -6.75 -14.00
CA SER A 689 -2.93 -6.84 -12.87
C SER A 689 -3.95 -5.69 -12.79
N ALA A 690 -3.80 -4.65 -13.63
CA ALA A 690 -4.67 -3.49 -13.72
C ALA A 690 -5.93 -3.73 -14.59
N THR A 691 -6.66 -4.79 -14.26
CA THR A 691 -7.86 -5.29 -14.96
C THR A 691 -9.12 -4.46 -14.67
N SER A 692 -10.13 -4.54 -15.53
CA SER A 692 -11.48 -3.99 -15.23
C SER A 692 -12.14 -4.71 -14.05
N THR A 693 -13.21 -4.15 -13.50
CA THR A 693 -14.09 -4.85 -12.53
C THR A 693 -14.61 -6.17 -13.12
N ASN A 694 -15.14 -6.15 -14.34
CA ASN A 694 -15.69 -7.33 -15.01
C ASN A 694 -14.64 -8.44 -15.19
N GLU A 695 -13.45 -8.09 -15.66
CA GLU A 695 -12.34 -9.03 -15.83
C GLU A 695 -11.81 -9.53 -14.47
N ARG A 696 -11.75 -8.66 -13.44
CA ARG A 696 -11.39 -9.07 -12.08
C ARG A 696 -12.40 -10.05 -11.52
N LYS A 697 -13.71 -9.77 -11.63
CA LYS A 697 -14.78 -10.68 -11.18
C LYS A 697 -14.63 -12.04 -11.85
N LYS A 698 -14.48 -12.08 -13.17
CA LYS A 698 -14.23 -13.33 -13.90
C LYS A 698 -13.03 -14.10 -13.31
N LYS A 699 -11.86 -13.45 -13.21
CA LYS A 699 -10.65 -14.11 -12.68
C LYS A 699 -10.80 -14.60 -11.23
N ILE A 700 -11.62 -13.95 -10.39
CA ILE A 700 -11.94 -14.42 -9.03
C ILE A 700 -12.85 -15.66 -9.09
N MET A 701 -13.91 -15.63 -9.89
CA MET A 701 -14.84 -16.77 -10.02
C MET A 701 -14.16 -18.00 -10.66
N ASP A 702 -13.31 -17.79 -11.67
CA ASP A 702 -12.49 -18.84 -12.30
C ASP A 702 -11.55 -19.51 -11.26
N LEU A 703 -11.07 -18.77 -10.26
CA LEU A 703 -10.26 -19.31 -9.16
C LEU A 703 -11.12 -20.03 -8.10
N MET A 704 -12.28 -19.49 -7.73
CA MET A 704 -13.21 -20.19 -6.82
C MET A 704 -13.66 -21.53 -7.39
N ALA A 705 -14.00 -21.57 -8.68
CA ALA A 705 -14.36 -22.80 -9.39
C ALA A 705 -13.20 -23.82 -9.48
N HIS A 706 -11.94 -23.36 -9.45
CA HIS A 706 -10.77 -24.23 -9.38
C HIS A 706 -10.53 -24.78 -7.96
N PHE A 707 -10.66 -23.93 -6.93
CA PHE A 707 -10.37 -24.30 -5.54
C PHE A 707 -11.50 -25.06 -4.83
N ARG A 708 -12.73 -25.05 -5.35
CA ARG A 708 -13.82 -26.00 -5.02
C ARG A 708 -14.09 -26.16 -3.51
N HIS A 709 -14.08 -25.06 -2.77
CA HIS A 709 -14.25 -25.04 -1.31
C HIS A 709 -15.47 -25.85 -0.82
N ASN A 710 -16.62 -25.70 -1.49
CA ASN A 710 -17.86 -26.39 -1.13
C ASN A 710 -17.84 -27.91 -1.37
N GLU A 711 -16.85 -28.45 -2.09
CA GLU A 711 -16.67 -29.90 -2.27
C GLU A 711 -15.76 -30.51 -1.17
N ASN A 712 -14.94 -29.69 -0.51
CA ASN A 712 -13.94 -30.16 0.44
C ASN A 712 -14.57 -30.74 1.71
N LEU A 713 -14.18 -31.97 2.06
CA LEU A 713 -14.71 -32.68 3.23
C LEU A 713 -14.51 -31.89 4.53
N THR A 714 -13.33 -31.32 4.76
CA THR A 714 -13.04 -30.56 5.98
C THR A 714 -13.95 -29.35 6.12
N ILE A 715 -14.09 -28.53 5.07
CA ILE A 715 -14.97 -27.34 5.07
C ILE A 715 -16.44 -27.75 5.32
N ARG A 716 -16.93 -28.78 4.62
CA ARG A 716 -18.30 -29.29 4.76
C ARG A 716 -18.58 -29.87 6.15
N SER A 717 -17.66 -30.65 6.71
CA SER A 717 -17.82 -31.25 8.03
C SER A 717 -17.85 -30.20 9.14
N PHE A 718 -17.06 -29.13 9.03
CA PHE A 718 -17.13 -27.96 9.91
C PHE A 718 -18.42 -27.13 9.70
N GLY A 719 -19.37 -27.59 8.89
CA GLY A 719 -20.70 -26.99 8.72
C GLY A 719 -20.71 -25.70 7.89
N ILE A 720 -19.65 -25.42 7.13
CA ILE A 720 -19.49 -24.22 6.32
C ILE A 720 -20.01 -24.46 4.91
N GLN A 721 -20.78 -23.50 4.38
CA GLN A 721 -21.18 -23.46 2.97
C GLN A 721 -21.06 -22.04 2.41
N LEU A 722 -20.39 -21.89 1.28
CA LEU A 722 -20.15 -20.59 0.63
C LEU A 722 -21.14 -20.34 -0.52
N GLY A 723 -21.56 -19.08 -0.66
CA GLY A 723 -22.35 -18.58 -1.78
C GLY A 723 -21.60 -18.69 -3.11
N GLY A 724 -22.34 -18.95 -4.20
CA GLY A 724 -21.78 -19.13 -5.54
C GLY A 724 -21.52 -17.84 -6.31
N ASN A 725 -21.82 -16.66 -5.74
CA ASN A 725 -21.73 -15.35 -6.39
C ASN A 725 -21.22 -14.28 -5.42
N PHE A 726 -20.90 -13.12 -5.98
CA PHE A 726 -20.62 -11.90 -5.20
C PHE A 726 -21.90 -11.36 -4.57
N ILE A 727 -21.84 -11.02 -3.27
CA ILE A 727 -22.97 -10.38 -2.59
C ILE A 727 -23.32 -9.04 -3.25
N LYS A 728 -24.61 -8.75 -3.37
CA LYS A 728 -25.12 -7.40 -3.68
C LYS A 728 -25.28 -6.60 -2.38
N VAL A 729 -24.95 -5.32 -2.39
CA VAL A 729 -25.08 -4.41 -1.24
C VAL A 729 -25.65 -3.06 -1.68
N HIS A 730 -26.34 -2.39 -0.75
CA HIS A 730 -26.66 -0.99 -0.92
C HIS A 730 -25.41 -0.11 -0.76
N PHE A 731 -25.36 0.97 -1.52
CA PHE A 731 -24.39 2.06 -1.36
C PHE A 731 -25.11 3.40 -1.42
N ARG A 732 -24.48 4.47 -0.90
CA ARG A 732 -24.89 5.86 -1.11
C ARG A 732 -23.83 6.60 -1.92
N LEU A 733 -24.25 7.41 -2.88
CA LEU A 733 -23.39 8.31 -3.64
C LEU A 733 -23.45 9.70 -2.98
N LEU A 734 -22.40 10.05 -2.25
CA LEU A 734 -22.26 11.38 -1.66
C LEU A 734 -22.05 12.45 -2.77
N PRO A 735 -22.67 13.63 -2.65
CA PRO A 735 -22.41 14.72 -3.58
C PRO A 735 -20.95 15.22 -3.45
N PRO A 736 -20.25 15.47 -4.58
CA PRO A 736 -18.95 16.12 -4.55
C PRO A 736 -19.11 17.61 -4.16
N PRO A 737 -18.19 18.14 -3.33
CA PRO A 737 -18.27 19.51 -2.80
C PRO A 737 -18.10 20.58 -3.87
N GLU A 738 -18.66 21.76 -3.62
CA GLU A 738 -18.25 22.98 -4.32
C GLU A 738 -16.88 23.44 -3.78
N LEU A 739 -15.93 23.69 -4.68
CA LEU A 739 -14.56 24.10 -4.34
C LEU A 739 -14.32 25.57 -4.70
N GLU A 740 -14.04 26.40 -3.72
CA GLU A 740 -13.95 27.86 -3.85
C GLU A 740 -12.53 28.35 -4.15
N TYR A 741 -12.46 29.27 -5.10
CA TYR A 741 -11.27 29.98 -5.59
C TYR A 741 -11.46 31.49 -5.40
N CYS A 742 -10.41 32.28 -5.70
CA CYS A 742 -10.43 33.73 -5.48
C CYS A 742 -11.59 34.43 -6.20
N GLY A 743 -12.16 35.46 -5.55
CA GLY A 743 -13.38 36.13 -5.99
C GLY A 743 -14.67 35.31 -5.80
N GLY A 744 -14.63 34.25 -4.97
CA GLY A 744 -15.79 33.40 -4.70
C GLY A 744 -16.21 32.51 -5.88
N LYS A 745 -15.40 32.40 -6.94
CA LYS A 745 -15.63 31.47 -8.06
C LYS A 745 -15.57 30.02 -7.55
N THR A 746 -16.45 29.13 -8.00
CA THR A 746 -16.40 27.70 -7.61
C THR A 746 -16.17 26.76 -8.78
N ALA A 747 -15.59 25.59 -8.46
CA ALA A 747 -15.64 24.38 -9.29
C ALA A 747 -16.40 23.28 -8.56
N ARG A 748 -17.32 22.62 -9.27
CA ARG A 748 -17.79 21.29 -8.86
C ARG A 748 -16.96 20.19 -9.51
N PRO A 749 -16.36 19.27 -8.74
CA PRO A 749 -15.73 18.08 -9.27
C PRO A 749 -16.71 17.23 -10.08
N ARG A 750 -16.27 16.81 -11.26
CA ARG A 750 -16.91 15.76 -12.07
C ARG A 750 -15.93 14.61 -12.17
N ASP A 751 -16.39 13.36 -12.05
CA ASP A 751 -15.49 12.21 -12.18
C ASP A 751 -14.29 12.24 -11.17
N GLY A 752 -14.46 12.89 -10.02
CA GLY A 752 -13.38 13.09 -9.03
C GLY A 752 -12.24 14.01 -9.52
N ALA A 753 -12.49 14.87 -10.52
CA ALA A 753 -11.55 15.83 -11.07
C ALA A 753 -12.23 17.18 -11.33
N TRP A 754 -11.46 18.26 -11.33
CA TRP A 754 -11.94 19.57 -11.76
C TRP A 754 -10.86 20.32 -12.53
N GLN A 755 -11.29 21.17 -13.44
CA GLN A 755 -10.47 22.19 -14.09
C GLN A 755 -11.33 23.45 -14.23
N LEU A 756 -10.69 24.60 -14.07
CA LEU A 756 -11.26 25.91 -14.29
C LEU A 756 -10.27 26.66 -15.19
N ALA A 757 -10.77 27.22 -16.28
CA ALA A 757 -10.06 28.28 -16.98
C ALA A 757 -10.20 29.58 -16.17
N ASP A 758 -9.21 30.47 -16.28
CA ASP A 758 -9.30 31.87 -15.86
C ASP A 758 -9.73 32.08 -14.40
N VAL A 759 -9.17 31.26 -13.50
CA VAL A 759 -9.27 31.41 -12.05
C VAL A 759 -7.90 31.52 -11.40
N LYS A 760 -7.87 32.34 -10.35
CA LYS A 760 -6.74 32.55 -9.45
C LYS A 760 -6.90 31.65 -8.23
N PHE A 761 -5.78 31.24 -7.62
CA PHE A 761 -5.82 30.51 -6.35
C PHE A 761 -6.45 31.36 -5.24
N LEU A 762 -7.12 30.72 -4.29
CA LEU A 762 -7.94 31.37 -3.25
C LEU A 762 -7.18 32.45 -2.47
N ASP A 763 -5.96 32.13 -2.02
CA ASP A 763 -5.03 33.09 -1.42
C ASP A 763 -3.61 32.82 -1.91
N THR A 764 -2.81 33.88 -2.01
CA THR A 764 -1.42 33.82 -2.51
C THR A 764 -0.54 34.75 -1.68
N SER A 765 0.76 34.47 -1.68
CA SER A 765 1.71 35.16 -0.81
C SER A 765 1.75 36.67 -1.07
N LYS A 766 1.40 37.48 -0.07
CA LYS A 766 1.16 38.94 -0.16
C LYS A 766 2.46 39.78 -0.24
N VAL A 767 3.39 39.38 -1.10
CA VAL A 767 4.70 40.04 -1.29
C VAL A 767 4.64 40.99 -2.49
N ASN A 768 4.74 42.30 -2.23
CA ASN A 768 4.55 43.36 -3.23
C ASN A 768 5.45 43.23 -4.47
N GLN A 769 6.74 42.92 -4.27
CA GLN A 769 7.74 42.76 -5.35
C GLN A 769 7.79 41.34 -5.94
N GLY A 770 6.96 40.42 -5.43
CA GLY A 770 7.05 38.99 -5.73
C GLY A 770 8.22 38.29 -5.05
N HIS A 771 8.19 36.96 -5.07
CA HIS A 771 9.24 36.10 -4.52
C HIS A 771 10.41 35.96 -5.51
N LYS A 772 11.61 36.38 -5.11
CA LYS A 772 12.87 36.16 -5.87
C LYS A 772 13.08 34.65 -6.04
N TRP A 773 13.23 34.18 -7.28
CA TRP A 773 13.24 32.75 -7.61
C TRP A 773 14.26 32.39 -8.69
N ALA A 774 14.80 31.17 -8.62
CA ALA A 774 15.78 30.65 -9.57
C ALA A 774 15.43 29.25 -10.07
N ILE A 775 15.86 28.92 -11.28
CA ILE A 775 15.93 27.57 -11.83
C ILE A 775 17.39 27.13 -11.80
N VAL A 776 17.69 25.98 -11.18
CA VAL A 776 19.05 25.41 -11.15
C VAL A 776 19.11 24.05 -11.81
N TYR A 777 20.20 23.79 -12.53
CA TYR A 777 20.41 22.56 -13.31
C TYR A 777 21.89 22.13 -13.23
N GLU A 778 22.14 20.83 -13.36
CA GLU A 778 23.49 20.29 -13.24
C GLU A 778 24.27 20.42 -14.56
N ASN A 779 25.47 21.00 -14.49
CA ASN A 779 26.36 21.25 -15.63
C ASN A 779 27.34 20.09 -15.90
N LYS A 780 27.13 18.92 -15.27
CA LYS A 780 27.98 17.72 -15.44
C LYS A 780 27.38 16.78 -16.48
N GLY A 781 28.22 16.29 -17.40
CA GLY A 781 27.80 15.41 -18.49
C GLY A 781 27.23 16.18 -19.68
N ARG A 782 26.07 15.78 -20.20
CA ARG A 782 25.40 16.45 -21.33
C ARG A 782 24.29 17.37 -20.79
N PRO A 783 24.50 18.69 -20.69
CA PRO A 783 23.52 19.59 -20.09
C PRO A 783 22.24 19.70 -20.94
N ILE A 784 21.15 20.07 -20.29
CA ILE A 784 19.91 20.47 -20.96
C ILE A 784 20.14 21.76 -21.78
N ASN A 785 19.49 21.86 -22.94
CA ASN A 785 19.57 23.06 -23.79
C ASN A 785 19.05 24.30 -23.05
N ALA A 786 19.85 25.37 -23.02
CA ALA A 786 19.49 26.65 -22.41
C ALA A 786 18.17 27.22 -22.95
N HIS A 787 17.88 27.05 -24.24
CA HIS A 787 16.61 27.48 -24.83
C HIS A 787 15.41 26.78 -24.17
N SER A 788 15.53 25.48 -23.87
CA SER A 788 14.47 24.71 -23.19
C SER A 788 14.32 25.05 -21.71
N LEU A 789 15.36 25.59 -21.06
CA LEU A 789 15.26 26.17 -19.72
C LEU A 789 14.53 27.52 -19.75
N GLU A 790 14.82 28.37 -20.74
CA GLU A 790 14.17 29.67 -20.92
C GLU A 790 12.70 29.52 -21.35
N ASP A 791 12.36 28.57 -22.22
CA ASP A 791 10.97 28.22 -22.54
C ASP A 791 10.20 27.76 -21.30
N PHE A 792 10.84 26.96 -20.45
CA PHE A 792 10.26 26.50 -19.19
C PHE A 792 10.09 27.65 -18.20
N LYS A 793 11.06 28.56 -18.08
CA LYS A 793 10.97 29.80 -17.29
C LYS A 793 9.80 30.66 -17.76
N LYS A 794 9.67 30.91 -19.06
CA LYS A 794 8.54 31.63 -19.68
C LYS A 794 7.20 30.93 -19.49
N ALA A 795 7.18 29.60 -19.42
CA ALA A 795 5.96 28.85 -19.08
C ALA A 795 5.60 29.02 -17.59
N VAL A 796 6.58 28.94 -16.67
CA VAL A 796 6.40 29.20 -15.24
C VAL A 796 5.90 30.64 -14.99
N GLN A 797 6.54 31.66 -15.58
CA GLN A 797 6.15 33.07 -15.44
C GLN A 797 4.69 33.30 -15.87
N ARG A 798 4.31 32.86 -17.08
CA ARG A 798 2.95 33.04 -17.62
C ARG A 798 1.90 32.36 -16.75
N THR A 799 2.11 31.10 -16.37
CA THR A 799 1.13 30.40 -15.53
C THR A 799 1.08 30.95 -14.11
N ALA A 800 2.22 31.36 -13.53
CA ALA A 800 2.24 32.01 -12.21
C ALA A 800 1.37 33.29 -12.21
N GLN A 801 1.50 34.13 -13.25
CA GLN A 801 0.64 35.31 -13.44
C GLN A 801 -0.85 34.94 -13.60
N GLN A 802 -1.17 33.91 -14.40
CA GLN A 802 -2.55 33.43 -14.59
C GLN A 802 -3.24 33.00 -13.28
N VAL A 803 -2.52 32.29 -12.40
CA VAL A 803 -3.07 31.82 -11.11
C VAL A 803 -2.79 32.75 -9.91
N ASP A 804 -2.23 33.94 -10.16
CA ASP A 804 -1.81 34.97 -9.19
C ASP A 804 -0.70 34.56 -8.20
N VAL A 805 0.11 33.56 -8.55
CA VAL A 805 1.29 33.18 -7.75
C VAL A 805 2.38 34.24 -7.91
N ARG A 806 2.60 35.03 -6.86
CA ARG A 806 3.53 36.17 -6.80
C ARG A 806 5.00 35.75 -6.84
N LEU A 807 5.49 35.28 -7.99
CA LEU A 807 6.92 35.20 -8.32
C LEU A 807 7.41 36.55 -8.85
N ALA A 808 8.68 36.89 -8.61
CA ALA A 808 9.31 38.05 -9.24
C ALA A 808 9.34 37.90 -10.78
N GLN A 809 9.24 39.00 -11.52
CA GLN A 809 9.26 38.97 -12.99
C GLN A 809 10.58 38.40 -13.52
N GLU A 810 11.70 38.79 -12.91
CA GLU A 810 13.00 38.19 -13.16
C GLU A 810 13.12 36.84 -12.43
N GLY A 811 13.38 35.80 -13.21
CA GLY A 811 13.75 34.47 -12.73
C GLY A 811 15.11 34.10 -13.27
N GLU A 812 16.04 33.75 -12.38
CA GLU A 812 17.41 33.41 -12.76
C GLU A 812 17.51 31.95 -13.25
N ILE A 813 18.45 31.66 -14.15
CA ILE A 813 18.83 30.30 -14.55
C ILE A 813 20.31 30.12 -14.21
N ARG A 814 20.62 29.31 -13.18
CA ARG A 814 21.98 29.10 -12.67
C ARG A 814 22.42 27.64 -12.78
N GLY A 815 23.44 27.37 -13.59
CA GLY A 815 24.06 26.05 -13.68
C GLY A 815 24.94 25.73 -12.46
N PHE A 816 25.04 24.47 -12.06
CA PHE A 816 25.88 24.06 -10.93
C PHE A 816 26.72 22.81 -11.19
N GLN A 817 27.88 22.72 -10.54
CA GLN A 817 28.67 21.49 -10.41
C GLN A 817 28.52 20.83 -9.04
N ASN A 818 28.17 21.60 -8.00
CA ASN A 818 27.89 21.14 -6.65
C ASN A 818 26.59 21.79 -6.15
N ILE A 819 25.65 20.98 -5.70
CA ILE A 819 24.34 21.44 -5.24
C ILE A 819 24.42 22.13 -3.87
N ASP A 820 25.41 21.79 -3.03
CA ASP A 820 25.62 22.40 -1.72
C ASP A 820 25.90 23.92 -1.84
N TRP A 821 26.87 24.30 -2.67
CA TRP A 821 27.31 25.68 -2.85
C TRP A 821 26.21 26.55 -3.48
N VAL A 822 25.63 26.11 -4.61
CA VAL A 822 24.61 26.92 -5.31
C VAL A 822 23.38 27.20 -4.43
N LEU A 823 22.98 26.25 -3.57
CA LEU A 823 21.88 26.49 -2.62
C LEU A 823 22.28 27.45 -1.49
N GLN A 824 23.52 27.37 -0.99
CA GLN A 824 24.03 28.32 0.01
C GLN A 824 24.10 29.75 -0.54
N ASP A 825 24.60 29.93 -1.76
CA ASP A 825 24.77 31.26 -2.36
C ASP A 825 23.41 31.89 -2.69
N LEU A 826 22.49 31.13 -3.30
CA LEU A 826 21.11 31.58 -3.50
C LEU A 826 20.41 31.95 -2.16
N ALA A 827 20.71 31.25 -1.06
CA ALA A 827 20.17 31.60 0.25
C ALA A 827 20.74 32.91 0.81
N LYS A 828 22.06 33.15 0.67
CA LYS A 828 22.70 34.45 1.03
C LYS A 828 22.12 35.59 0.20
N GLU A 829 21.87 35.36 -1.08
CA GLU A 829 21.29 36.30 -2.04
C GLU A 829 19.76 36.50 -1.89
N GLY A 830 19.15 35.95 -0.84
CA GLY A 830 17.75 36.19 -0.48
C GLY A 830 16.71 35.45 -1.33
N TYR A 831 17.09 34.44 -2.11
CA TYR A 831 16.13 33.67 -2.91
C TYR A 831 15.10 32.93 -2.05
N ALA A 832 13.82 33.15 -2.38
CA ALA A 832 12.69 32.56 -1.67
C ALA A 832 12.22 31.22 -2.25
N LEU A 833 12.59 30.89 -3.50
CA LEU A 833 12.27 29.62 -4.15
C LEU A 833 13.36 29.19 -5.13
N VAL A 834 13.76 27.92 -5.08
CA VAL A 834 14.65 27.31 -6.08
C VAL A 834 13.97 26.11 -6.75
N ILE A 835 13.77 26.19 -8.06
CA ILE A 835 13.27 25.10 -8.90
C ILE A 835 14.48 24.27 -9.36
N VAL A 836 14.56 23.02 -8.92
CA VAL A 836 15.75 22.18 -9.16
C VAL A 836 15.47 21.16 -10.25
N VAL A 837 16.18 21.27 -11.38
CA VAL A 837 16.10 20.32 -12.50
C VAL A 837 16.96 19.10 -12.19
N LEU A 838 16.30 17.97 -11.94
CA LEU A 838 16.92 16.68 -11.69
C LEU A 838 17.18 15.95 -13.01
N PRO A 839 18.46 15.63 -13.35
CA PRO A 839 18.81 14.83 -14.51
C PRO A 839 18.43 13.35 -14.32
N ASN A 840 18.72 12.51 -15.32
CA ASN A 840 18.56 11.05 -15.22
C ASN A 840 19.70 10.36 -14.43
N TYR A 841 20.89 10.96 -14.40
CA TYR A 841 22.10 10.52 -13.68
C TYR A 841 22.80 11.75 -13.08
N GLY A 842 23.49 11.61 -11.95
CA GLY A 842 24.08 12.73 -11.21
C GLY A 842 23.29 13.05 -9.94
N THR A 843 22.95 14.32 -9.72
CA THR A 843 22.30 14.84 -8.51
C THR A 843 21.00 14.11 -8.17
N SER A 844 20.96 13.50 -6.98
CA SER A 844 19.76 12.82 -6.48
C SER A 844 18.77 13.79 -5.85
N TYR A 845 17.50 13.36 -5.75
CA TYR A 845 16.48 14.07 -4.98
C TYR A 845 16.84 14.17 -3.49
N SER A 846 17.51 13.15 -2.93
CA SER A 846 17.96 13.12 -1.54
C SER A 846 19.05 14.14 -1.26
N SER A 847 20.08 14.27 -2.11
CA SER A 847 21.11 15.30 -1.95
C SER A 847 20.52 16.70 -1.95
N VAL A 848 19.62 17.00 -2.90
CA VAL A 848 18.92 18.31 -2.94
C VAL A 848 18.16 18.56 -1.64
N LYS A 849 17.40 17.58 -1.14
CA LYS A 849 16.54 17.77 0.04
C LYS A 849 17.29 17.80 1.36
N GLN A 850 18.31 16.95 1.54
CA GLN A 850 19.18 17.00 2.71
C GLN A 850 19.89 18.36 2.81
N ASN A 851 20.46 18.86 1.71
CA ASN A 851 21.14 20.15 1.71
C ASN A 851 20.17 21.33 1.91
N ALA A 852 19.10 21.40 1.11
CA ALA A 852 18.16 22.52 1.18
C ALA A 852 17.46 22.62 2.54
N GLU A 853 17.12 21.49 3.18
CA GLU A 853 16.18 21.48 4.32
C GLU A 853 16.88 21.21 5.67
N LEU A 854 18.05 20.55 5.68
CA LEU A 854 18.83 20.28 6.90
C LEU A 854 20.03 21.22 7.07
N LYS A 855 20.69 21.64 5.97
CA LYS A 855 21.86 22.54 6.03
C LYS A 855 21.51 24.01 5.80
N VAL A 856 20.80 24.31 4.72
CA VAL A 856 20.68 25.68 4.18
C VAL A 856 19.41 26.41 4.65
N GLY A 857 18.27 25.72 4.74
CA GLY A 857 16.98 26.32 5.08
C GLY A 857 16.27 27.03 3.91
N ILE A 858 16.57 26.64 2.66
CA ILE A 858 15.99 27.23 1.45
C ILE A 858 14.89 26.36 0.82
N LEU A 859 13.82 27.00 0.34
CA LEU A 859 12.66 26.33 -0.22
C LEU A 859 12.94 25.78 -1.63
N THR A 860 12.82 24.47 -1.81
CA THR A 860 13.12 23.79 -3.09
C THR A 860 11.94 23.03 -3.70
N GLN A 861 11.79 23.18 -5.03
CA GLN A 861 10.79 22.50 -5.84
C GLN A 861 11.45 21.73 -7.00
N CYS A 862 11.70 20.43 -6.80
CA CYS A 862 12.36 19.60 -7.79
C CYS A 862 11.44 19.20 -8.96
N ILE A 863 11.94 19.27 -10.19
CA ILE A 863 11.31 18.79 -11.43
C ILE A 863 12.30 17.89 -12.18
N LYS A 864 11.85 16.93 -12.98
CA LYS A 864 12.75 16.09 -13.79
C LYS A 864 13.02 16.73 -15.14
N GLU A 865 14.25 16.66 -15.62
CA GLU A 865 14.72 17.15 -16.93
C GLU A 865 13.76 16.78 -18.08
N ARG A 866 13.44 15.49 -18.23
CA ARG A 866 12.46 14.97 -19.22
C ARG A 866 11.03 15.54 -19.10
N THR A 867 10.71 16.20 -17.99
CA THR A 867 9.42 16.88 -17.74
C THR A 867 9.53 18.37 -18.03
N VAL A 868 10.67 19.01 -17.75
CA VAL A 868 11.01 20.36 -18.24
C VAL A 868 10.86 20.42 -19.76
N LEU A 869 11.45 19.46 -20.48
CA LEU A 869 11.36 19.36 -21.95
C LEU A 869 9.93 19.19 -22.51
N ARG A 870 8.94 18.80 -21.69
CA ARG A 870 7.53 18.67 -22.10
C ARG A 870 6.68 19.86 -21.70
N ALA A 871 7.00 20.51 -20.58
CA ALA A 871 6.10 21.45 -19.92
C ALA A 871 5.72 22.70 -20.75
N PRO A 872 6.58 23.29 -21.61
CA PRO A 872 6.19 24.36 -22.53
C PRO A 872 5.07 23.98 -23.52
N LYS A 873 4.88 22.67 -23.78
CA LYS A 873 3.85 22.11 -24.67
C LYS A 873 2.68 21.47 -23.90
N ASP A 874 2.70 21.54 -22.57
CA ASP A 874 1.76 20.84 -21.68
C ASP A 874 1.47 21.72 -20.46
N ALA A 875 0.56 22.68 -20.63
CA ALA A 875 0.17 23.64 -19.59
C ALA A 875 -0.31 22.96 -18.29
N SER A 876 -0.83 21.72 -18.38
CA SER A 876 -1.22 20.95 -17.20
C SER A 876 -0.04 20.62 -16.28
N VAL A 877 1.17 20.47 -16.82
CA VAL A 877 2.40 20.24 -16.02
C VAL A 877 2.77 21.50 -15.24
N ILE A 878 2.71 22.69 -15.85
CA ILE A 878 3.01 23.94 -15.14
C ILE A 878 1.90 24.26 -14.13
N HIS A 879 0.62 24.04 -14.46
CA HIS A 879 -0.47 24.28 -13.51
C HIS A 879 -0.32 23.39 -12.24
N ASN A 880 -0.02 22.10 -12.41
CA ASN A 880 0.26 21.22 -11.27
C ASN A 880 1.59 21.55 -10.54
N LEU A 881 2.54 22.22 -11.20
CA LEU A 881 3.72 22.80 -10.56
C LEU A 881 3.34 24.03 -9.72
N MET A 882 2.46 24.90 -10.21
CA MET A 882 2.02 26.11 -9.52
C MET A 882 1.16 25.81 -8.28
N LEU A 883 0.27 24.79 -8.33
CA LEU A 883 -0.43 24.28 -7.13
C LEU A 883 0.56 23.98 -5.98
N LYS A 884 1.70 23.38 -6.32
CA LYS A 884 2.77 23.05 -5.37
C LYS A 884 3.61 24.24 -4.93
N VAL A 885 3.85 25.20 -5.82
CA VAL A 885 4.61 26.41 -5.51
C VAL A 885 3.81 27.34 -4.60
N ASN A 886 2.53 27.56 -4.90
CA ASN A 886 1.66 28.42 -4.08
C ASN A 886 1.55 27.90 -2.64
N ALA A 887 1.20 26.63 -2.48
CA ALA A 887 1.13 25.95 -1.18
C ALA A 887 2.43 26.13 -0.36
N LYS A 888 3.58 26.00 -1.01
CA LYS A 888 4.91 26.18 -0.39
C LYS A 888 5.25 27.62 -0.01
N LEU A 889 4.72 28.59 -0.73
CA LEU A 889 4.84 30.03 -0.44
C LEU A 889 3.73 30.52 0.52
N ASN A 890 3.08 29.59 1.23
CA ASN A 890 1.99 29.76 2.19
C ASN A 890 0.67 30.28 1.60
N GLY A 891 0.48 30.15 0.29
CA GLY A 891 -0.81 30.42 -0.36
C GLY A 891 -1.77 29.23 -0.27
N THR A 892 -3.06 29.52 -0.35
CA THR A 892 -4.15 28.53 -0.35
C THR A 892 -4.68 28.35 -1.76
N ASN A 893 -4.69 27.12 -2.30
CA ASN A 893 -5.12 26.88 -3.68
C ASN A 893 -6.63 27.04 -3.84
N HIS A 894 -7.40 26.40 -2.96
CA HIS A 894 -8.86 26.41 -2.90
C HIS A 894 -9.33 25.95 -1.50
N LYS A 895 -10.59 26.24 -1.15
CA LYS A 895 -11.29 25.66 0.01
C LYS A 895 -12.54 24.89 -0.43
N VAL A 896 -13.23 24.21 0.48
CA VAL A 896 -14.64 23.84 0.28
C VAL A 896 -15.50 25.07 0.54
N SER A 897 -16.55 25.27 -0.26
CA SER A 897 -17.53 26.34 -0.08
C SER A 897 -18.72 25.81 0.75
N GLU A 898 -18.86 26.27 1.99
CA GLU A 898 -19.90 25.78 2.91
C GLU A 898 -21.26 26.39 2.60
N GLU A 899 -21.27 27.62 2.08
CA GLU A 899 -22.46 28.40 1.75
C GLU A 899 -23.09 27.99 0.41
N LYS A 900 -22.34 27.28 -0.45
CA LYS A 900 -22.74 26.93 -1.81
C LYS A 900 -23.11 25.46 -2.02
N GLU A 901 -22.79 24.58 -1.08
CA GLU A 901 -23.32 23.22 -1.05
C GLU A 901 -24.53 23.13 -0.10
N ALA A 902 -25.71 22.93 -0.65
CA ALA A 902 -26.97 22.90 0.10
C ALA A 902 -26.93 21.85 1.24
N GLY A 903 -27.24 22.28 2.46
CA GLY A 903 -27.21 21.44 3.66
C GLY A 903 -25.82 21.20 4.27
N LEU A 904 -24.73 21.65 3.63
CA LEU A 904 -23.38 21.41 4.14
C LEU A 904 -23.08 22.23 5.41
N LYS A 905 -23.49 23.50 5.43
CA LYS A 905 -23.28 24.40 6.57
C LYS A 905 -23.99 23.89 7.83
N GLU A 906 -25.20 23.37 7.65
CA GLU A 906 -26.01 22.77 8.71
C GLU A 906 -25.37 21.45 9.19
N LEU A 907 -24.90 20.61 8.27
CA LEU A 907 -24.18 19.37 8.59
C LEU A 907 -22.84 19.61 9.30
N LEU A 908 -22.16 20.72 9.02
CA LEU A 908 -20.90 21.12 9.65
C LEU A 908 -21.07 22.01 10.90
N GLN A 909 -22.29 22.45 11.24
CA GLN A 909 -22.55 23.21 12.47
C GLN A 909 -21.98 22.58 13.76
N PRO A 910 -21.94 21.23 13.94
CA PRO A 910 -21.34 20.61 15.13
C PRO A 910 -19.81 20.67 15.23
N ILE A 911 -19.10 21.19 14.22
CA ILE A 911 -17.63 21.22 14.15
C ILE A 911 -17.11 22.65 13.94
N SER A 912 -16.62 23.26 15.01
CA SER A 912 -15.95 24.57 15.01
C SER A 912 -14.45 24.44 15.25
N ASN A 913 -13.67 25.43 14.77
CA ASN A 913 -12.27 25.68 15.16
C ASN A 913 -11.40 24.40 15.21
N VAL A 914 -11.42 23.64 14.11
CA VAL A 914 -10.82 22.30 14.02
C VAL A 914 -9.35 22.33 13.60
N MET A 915 -8.54 21.43 14.19
CA MET A 915 -7.24 21.02 13.67
C MET A 915 -7.35 19.62 13.05
N PHE A 916 -7.10 19.51 11.74
CA PHE A 916 -7.09 18.24 11.03
C PHE A 916 -5.69 17.63 11.09
N MET A 917 -5.51 16.53 11.83
CA MET A 917 -4.23 15.84 11.96
C MET A 917 -4.25 14.51 11.21
N GLY A 918 -3.12 14.14 10.62
CA GLY A 918 -2.91 12.83 10.01
C GLY A 918 -1.53 12.26 10.36
N ALA A 919 -1.45 10.92 10.41
CA ALA A 919 -0.20 10.21 10.72
C ALA A 919 0.00 8.93 9.89
N ASP A 920 1.26 8.65 9.56
CA ASP A 920 1.76 7.44 8.89
C ASP A 920 3.08 6.99 9.55
N VAL A 921 3.34 5.67 9.56
CA VAL A 921 4.62 5.09 9.99
C VAL A 921 5.19 4.20 8.90
N THR A 922 6.22 4.70 8.21
CA THR A 922 6.90 3.95 7.17
C THR A 922 8.00 3.07 7.78
N HIS A 923 7.85 1.75 7.74
CA HIS A 923 8.88 0.76 8.09
C HIS A 923 9.94 0.55 6.97
N PRO A 924 11.12 -0.02 7.28
CA PRO A 924 12.07 -0.48 6.26
C PRO A 924 11.65 -1.85 5.68
N SER A 925 12.43 -2.38 4.74
CA SER A 925 12.23 -3.76 4.23
C SER A 925 12.49 -4.80 5.34
N PRO A 926 11.85 -6.00 5.33
CA PRO A 926 11.99 -6.99 6.41
C PRO A 926 13.40 -7.55 6.66
N ASP A 927 14.28 -7.44 5.66
CA ASP A 927 15.72 -7.73 5.65
C ASP A 927 16.57 -6.56 6.22
N GLN A 928 16.00 -5.36 6.31
CA GLN A 928 16.68 -4.12 6.70
C GLN A 928 16.32 -3.67 8.14
N ARG A 929 16.16 -4.63 9.07
CA ARG A 929 15.75 -4.36 10.48
C ARG A 929 16.69 -3.43 11.27
N HIS A 930 17.93 -3.26 10.80
CA HIS A 930 18.90 -2.32 11.36
C HIS A 930 18.58 -0.85 11.04
N ILE A 931 17.66 -0.59 10.11
CA ILE A 931 17.16 0.75 9.79
C ILE A 931 15.97 1.07 10.72
N PRO A 932 15.88 2.27 11.32
CA PRO A 932 14.72 2.65 12.15
C PRO A 932 13.41 2.73 11.36
N SER A 933 12.27 2.75 12.04
CA SER A 933 10.99 3.21 11.48
C SER A 933 10.99 4.74 11.39
N VAL A 934 10.25 5.30 10.44
CA VAL A 934 10.07 6.75 10.31
C VAL A 934 8.59 7.09 10.47
N VAL A 935 8.30 7.89 11.49
CA VAL A 935 6.99 8.51 11.70
C VAL A 935 6.90 9.77 10.86
N GLY A 936 5.75 10.01 10.23
CA GLY A 936 5.36 11.32 9.74
C GLY A 936 3.99 11.73 10.27
N VAL A 937 3.89 12.95 10.79
CA VAL A 937 2.64 13.59 11.21
C VAL A 937 2.50 14.93 10.50
N ALA A 938 1.30 15.23 10.04
CA ALA A 938 0.93 16.51 9.47
C ALA A 938 -0.34 17.01 10.17
N ALA A 939 -0.41 18.30 10.51
CA ALA A 939 -1.63 18.92 11.05
C ALA A 939 -1.95 20.20 10.29
N SER A 940 -3.24 20.52 10.12
CA SER A 940 -3.64 21.81 9.57
C SER A 940 -3.28 22.93 10.55
N HIS A 941 -2.95 24.10 10.02
CA HIS A 941 -2.85 25.36 10.79
C HIS A 941 -3.87 26.40 10.29
N ASP A 942 -4.65 26.06 9.27
CA ASP A 942 -5.90 26.70 8.90
C ASP A 942 -7.12 25.89 9.38
N ALA A 943 -8.27 26.56 9.45
CA ALA A 943 -9.55 25.94 9.80
C ALA A 943 -10.17 25.12 8.64
N TYR A 944 -9.84 25.42 7.38
CA TYR A 944 -10.41 24.72 6.21
C TYR A 944 -9.74 23.36 5.93
N GLY A 945 -8.60 23.08 6.55
CA GLY A 945 -7.80 21.89 6.26
C GLY A 945 -7.11 21.93 4.90
N ALA A 946 -6.68 23.12 4.44
CA ALA A 946 -5.92 23.32 3.21
C ALA A 946 -4.39 23.41 3.45
N CYS A 947 -3.98 23.95 4.60
CA CYS A 947 -2.60 24.37 4.87
C CYS A 947 -2.04 23.70 6.13
N TYR A 948 -0.93 22.98 5.96
CA TYR A 948 -0.41 22.04 6.97
C TYR A 948 1.03 22.35 7.39
N ASN A 949 1.35 22.08 8.64
CA ASN A 949 2.73 21.94 9.11
C ASN A 949 3.05 20.46 9.37
N MET A 950 4.34 20.12 9.48
CA MET A 950 4.80 18.74 9.62
C MET A 950 5.73 18.50 10.81
N GLN A 951 5.74 17.26 11.30
CA GLN A 951 6.77 16.70 12.18
C GLN A 951 7.11 15.28 11.73
N TYR A 952 8.40 14.93 11.77
CA TYR A 952 8.84 13.54 11.58
C TYR A 952 9.64 13.08 12.80
N ARG A 953 9.72 11.76 13.02
CA ARG A 953 10.55 11.14 14.07
C ARG A 953 11.18 9.84 13.59
N LEU A 954 12.29 9.47 14.24
CA LEU A 954 12.89 8.15 14.12
C LEU A 954 12.49 7.32 15.35
N GLN A 955 11.94 6.13 15.13
CA GLN A 955 11.60 5.20 16.19
C GLN A 955 12.09 3.78 15.87
N LYS A 956 11.94 2.84 16.81
CA LYS A 956 12.46 1.47 16.65
C LYS A 956 11.90 0.80 15.39
N SER A 957 12.71 -0.06 14.77
CA SER A 957 12.28 -0.79 13.56
C SER A 957 11.06 -1.66 13.86
N THR A 958 10.11 -1.74 12.92
CA THR A 958 8.84 -2.49 13.04
C THR A 958 7.88 -2.07 14.18
N VAL A 959 8.20 -1.03 14.95
CA VAL A 959 7.25 -0.41 15.89
C VAL A 959 6.29 0.49 15.14
N GLU A 960 5.00 0.16 15.21
CA GLU A 960 3.91 0.84 14.50
C GLU A 960 3.35 2.02 15.31
N GLU A 961 3.08 1.87 16.62
CA GLU A 961 2.60 2.97 17.45
C GLU A 961 3.63 4.13 17.53
N ILE A 962 3.15 5.37 17.57
CA ILE A 962 4.02 6.55 17.55
C ILE A 962 4.54 6.89 18.96
N GLU A 963 5.81 6.58 19.22
CA GLU A 963 6.43 6.69 20.57
C GLU A 963 6.45 8.14 21.13
N ASP A 964 6.49 9.16 20.27
CA ASP A 964 6.67 10.58 20.65
C ASP A 964 5.45 11.49 20.31
N MET A 965 4.23 10.93 20.31
CA MET A 965 3.02 11.66 19.91
C MET A 965 2.76 12.94 20.73
N LYS A 966 3.13 12.96 22.02
CA LYS A 966 2.98 14.14 22.89
C LYS A 966 3.79 15.34 22.38
N SER A 967 5.09 15.18 22.20
CA SER A 967 5.99 16.26 21.75
C SER A 967 5.70 16.72 20.32
N ILE A 968 5.21 15.81 19.47
CA ILE A 968 4.68 16.14 18.14
C ILE A 968 3.43 17.04 18.26
N THR A 969 2.46 16.64 19.09
CA THR A 969 1.21 17.39 19.26
C THR A 969 1.45 18.78 19.87
N GLU A 970 2.36 18.92 20.84
CA GLU A 970 2.76 20.22 21.41
C GLU A 970 3.28 21.19 20.34
N TYR A 971 4.08 20.71 19.38
CA TYR A 971 4.53 21.52 18.26
C TYR A 971 3.36 21.94 17.35
N HIS A 972 2.46 21.02 17.00
CA HIS A 972 1.32 21.33 16.14
C HIS A 972 0.34 22.31 16.79
N LEU A 973 0.03 22.15 18.09
CA LEU A 973 -0.81 23.09 18.86
C LEU A 973 -0.22 24.51 18.90
N ASN A 974 1.09 24.64 19.11
CA ASN A 974 1.76 25.94 19.13
C ASN A 974 1.75 26.63 17.76
N VAL A 975 1.94 25.87 16.67
CA VAL A 975 1.80 26.42 15.31
C VAL A 975 0.34 26.80 15.02
N TYR A 976 -0.65 25.94 15.34
CA TYR A 976 -2.06 26.27 15.18
C TYR A 976 -2.42 27.59 15.89
N LYS A 977 -1.99 27.76 17.15
CA LYS A 977 -2.19 29.01 17.90
C LYS A 977 -1.51 30.22 17.29
N SER A 978 -0.35 30.07 16.63
CA SER A 978 0.30 31.18 15.91
C SER A 978 -0.41 31.60 14.61
N TYR A 979 -1.27 30.76 14.04
CA TYR A 979 -2.06 31.08 12.83
C TYR A 979 -3.51 31.45 13.14
N GLN A 980 -4.12 30.85 14.17
CA GLN A 980 -5.53 31.06 14.55
C GLN A 980 -5.71 31.94 15.79
N ASN A 981 -4.63 32.38 16.44
CA ASN A 981 -4.60 33.11 17.72
C ASN A 981 -5.25 32.39 18.93
N ARG A 982 -5.71 31.14 18.75
CA ARG A 982 -6.33 30.27 19.77
C ARG A 982 -5.94 28.81 19.54
N TYR A 983 -6.12 27.96 20.54
CA TYR A 983 -6.04 26.51 20.36
C TYR A 983 -7.32 25.97 19.69
N PRO A 984 -7.29 24.79 19.05
CA PRO A 984 -8.48 24.22 18.44
C PRO A 984 -9.52 23.77 19.49
N GLU A 985 -10.79 23.71 19.10
CA GLU A 985 -11.88 23.10 19.88
C GLU A 985 -12.04 21.61 19.54
N HIS A 986 -11.66 21.21 18.33
CA HIS A 986 -11.74 19.83 17.84
C HIS A 986 -10.40 19.39 17.22
N ILE A 987 -9.96 18.17 17.52
CA ILE A 987 -8.86 17.50 16.83
C ILE A 987 -9.41 16.27 16.13
N ILE A 988 -9.38 16.27 14.79
CA ILE A 988 -9.79 15.12 14.00
C ILE A 988 -8.54 14.43 13.44
N TYR A 989 -8.30 13.21 13.91
CA TYR A 989 -7.04 12.48 13.73
C TYR A 989 -7.20 11.28 12.79
N TYR A 990 -6.63 11.36 11.59
CA TYR A 990 -6.63 10.32 10.57
C TYR A 990 -5.34 9.50 10.58
N ARG A 991 -5.40 8.24 11.03
CA ARG A 991 -4.23 7.36 11.18
C ARG A 991 -4.20 6.28 10.10
N ASP A 992 -3.27 6.35 9.15
CA ASP A 992 -3.07 5.29 8.14
C ASP A 992 -2.27 4.10 8.72
N GLY A 993 -2.35 2.95 8.06
CA GLY A 993 -1.46 1.80 8.25
C GLY A 993 -1.84 0.76 9.32
N VAL A 994 -2.48 1.17 10.41
CA VAL A 994 -2.68 0.29 11.59
C VAL A 994 -3.75 -0.80 11.38
N SER A 995 -3.57 -1.94 12.04
CA SER A 995 -4.50 -3.07 12.03
C SER A 995 -5.43 -3.10 13.24
N ASP A 996 -6.58 -3.78 13.11
CA ASP A 996 -7.66 -3.85 14.12
C ASP A 996 -7.14 -4.22 15.52
N GLY A 997 -6.24 -5.19 15.63
CA GLY A 997 -5.64 -5.62 16.90
C GLY A 997 -4.70 -4.61 17.57
N GLN A 998 -4.41 -3.47 16.91
CA GLN A 998 -3.58 -2.39 17.46
C GLN A 998 -4.43 -1.23 18.00
N PHE A 999 -5.75 -1.19 17.75
CA PHE A 999 -6.62 -0.07 18.16
C PHE A 999 -6.54 0.27 19.67
N PRO A 1000 -6.50 -0.70 20.61
CA PRO A 1000 -6.35 -0.40 22.05
C PRO A 1000 -5.03 0.32 22.38
N LYS A 1001 -3.97 0.01 21.63
CA LYS A 1001 -2.64 0.62 21.79
C LYS A 1001 -2.60 2.04 21.25
N ILE A 1002 -3.23 2.29 20.10
CA ILE A 1002 -3.40 3.65 19.55
C ILE A 1002 -4.19 4.55 20.52
N LYS A 1003 -5.29 4.05 21.11
CA LYS A 1003 -6.03 4.75 22.18
C LYS A 1003 -5.12 5.12 23.37
N LYS A 1004 -4.41 4.13 23.92
CA LYS A 1004 -3.58 4.30 25.13
C LYS A 1004 -2.39 5.26 24.90
N ASP A 1005 -1.62 4.99 23.85
CA ASP A 1005 -0.29 5.57 23.69
C ASP A 1005 -0.34 6.85 22.84
N GLU A 1006 -0.98 6.80 21.65
CA GLU A 1006 -1.10 7.95 20.74
C GLU A 1006 -2.16 8.96 21.21
N LEU A 1007 -3.42 8.56 21.41
CA LEU A 1007 -4.46 9.50 21.84
C LEU A 1007 -4.21 10.01 23.27
N GLY A 1008 -3.69 9.15 24.16
CA GLY A 1008 -3.15 9.60 25.44
C GLY A 1008 -2.03 10.63 25.30
N GLY A 1009 -1.18 10.51 24.27
CA GLY A 1009 -0.16 11.51 23.93
C GLY A 1009 -0.77 12.86 23.53
N ILE A 1010 -1.79 12.84 22.66
CA ILE A 1010 -2.54 14.02 22.23
C ILE A 1010 -3.18 14.71 23.44
N ARG A 1011 -3.93 13.97 24.27
CA ARG A 1011 -4.61 14.50 25.46
C ARG A 1011 -3.61 15.12 26.46
N ARG A 1012 -2.46 14.48 26.70
CA ARG A 1012 -1.38 15.02 27.55
C ARG A 1012 -0.75 16.31 27.00
N ALA A 1013 -0.60 16.43 25.69
CA ALA A 1013 -0.10 17.64 25.04
C ALA A 1013 -1.09 18.81 25.17
N CYS A 1014 -2.38 18.55 24.96
CA CYS A 1014 -3.44 19.55 25.11
C CYS A 1014 -3.53 20.07 26.56
N ALA A 1015 -3.52 19.16 27.53
CA ALA A 1015 -3.53 19.51 28.95
C ALA A 1015 -2.33 20.40 29.34
N GLN A 1016 -1.12 20.10 28.86
CA GLN A 1016 0.07 20.94 29.09
C GLN A 1016 -0.01 22.31 28.40
N ALA A 1017 -0.72 22.40 27.26
CA ALA A 1017 -0.99 23.65 26.56
C ALA A 1017 -2.16 24.46 27.19
N GLY A 1018 -2.85 23.92 28.19
CA GLY A 1018 -4.03 24.56 28.81
C GLY A 1018 -5.28 24.52 27.93
N CYS A 1019 -5.44 23.50 27.07
CA CYS A 1019 -6.64 23.33 26.23
C CYS A 1019 -7.22 21.91 26.33
N THR A 1020 -8.53 21.80 26.09
CA THR A 1020 -9.30 20.55 26.19
C THR A 1020 -10.15 20.30 24.95
N PRO A 1021 -9.55 20.15 23.75
CA PRO A 1021 -10.28 19.88 22.52
C PRO A 1021 -10.93 18.49 22.53
N LYS A 1022 -12.08 18.36 21.86
CA LYS A 1022 -12.71 17.08 21.56
C LYS A 1022 -11.89 16.33 20.51
N VAL A 1023 -11.45 15.12 20.83
CA VAL A 1023 -10.67 14.25 19.94
C VAL A 1023 -11.58 13.22 19.27
N THR A 1024 -11.58 13.21 17.94
CA THR A 1024 -12.18 12.13 17.14
C THR A 1024 -11.09 11.47 16.30
N CYS A 1025 -10.94 10.15 16.42
CA CYS A 1025 -9.91 9.38 15.73
C CYS A 1025 -10.52 8.40 14.72
N LEU A 1026 -10.11 8.56 13.46
CA LEU A 1026 -10.47 7.68 12.35
C LEU A 1026 -9.22 6.93 11.89
N ILE A 1027 -9.22 5.61 12.08
CA ILE A 1027 -8.26 4.73 11.43
C ILE A 1027 -8.60 4.64 9.94
N VAL A 1028 -7.61 4.87 9.09
CA VAL A 1028 -7.68 4.83 7.64
C VAL A 1028 -6.96 3.58 7.17
N VAL A 1029 -7.62 2.71 6.39
CA VAL A 1029 -6.98 1.53 5.80
C VAL A 1029 -7.25 1.50 4.31
N LYS A 1030 -6.24 1.88 3.52
CA LYS A 1030 -6.27 1.81 2.04
C LYS A 1030 -5.81 0.46 1.49
N ARG A 1031 -5.10 -0.35 2.28
CA ARG A 1031 -4.42 -1.58 1.82
C ARG A 1031 -5.19 -2.86 2.19
N HIS A 1032 -6.40 -3.02 1.65
CA HIS A 1032 -7.22 -4.23 1.82
C HIS A 1032 -7.67 -4.86 0.49
N HIS A 1033 -8.41 -5.97 0.57
CA HIS A 1033 -8.85 -6.78 -0.57
C HIS A 1033 -10.28 -6.49 -1.07
N THR A 1034 -11.10 -5.80 -0.29
CA THR A 1034 -12.45 -5.32 -0.68
C THR A 1034 -12.41 -4.46 -1.94
N ARG A 1035 -13.30 -4.73 -2.91
CA ARG A 1035 -13.53 -4.02 -4.17
C ARG A 1035 -15.05 -3.92 -4.38
N PHE A 1036 -15.49 -2.88 -5.09
CA PHE A 1036 -16.89 -2.72 -5.50
C PHE A 1036 -17.01 -2.83 -7.03
N PHE A 1037 -18.06 -3.51 -7.48
CA PHE A 1037 -18.34 -3.81 -8.89
C PHE A 1037 -19.75 -3.27 -9.19
N PRO A 1038 -19.91 -2.27 -10.07
CA PRO A 1038 -21.23 -1.75 -10.38
C PRO A 1038 -22.01 -2.76 -11.23
N LEU A 1039 -23.33 -2.78 -11.05
CA LEU A 1039 -24.23 -3.62 -11.87
C LEU A 1039 -24.37 -3.13 -13.33
N ARG A 1040 -23.84 -1.93 -13.65
CA ARG A 1040 -23.86 -1.37 -15.01
C ARG A 1040 -22.92 -2.14 -15.94
N GLN A 1041 -23.31 -2.28 -17.21
CA GLN A 1041 -22.43 -2.79 -18.25
C GLN A 1041 -21.31 -1.77 -18.56
N SER A 1042 -20.13 -2.27 -18.94
CA SER A 1042 -18.97 -1.47 -19.33
C SER A 1042 -19.25 -0.74 -20.64
N GLN A 1043 -18.97 0.56 -20.70
CA GLN A 1043 -19.19 1.41 -21.87
C GLN A 1043 -18.04 1.29 -22.90
N GLY A 1044 -17.55 0.07 -23.13
CA GLY A 1044 -16.50 -0.27 -24.09
C GLY A 1044 -15.09 -0.36 -23.49
N PHE A 1045 -14.11 -0.74 -24.32
CA PHE A 1045 -12.77 -1.21 -23.92
C PHE A 1045 -11.94 -0.25 -23.04
N ARG A 1046 -12.25 1.05 -23.00
CA ARG A 1046 -11.56 2.04 -22.16
C ARG A 1046 -12.25 2.29 -20.79
N ASP A 1047 -13.44 1.73 -20.57
CA ASP A 1047 -14.15 1.82 -19.28
C ASP A 1047 -13.82 0.62 -18.40
N PHE A 1048 -12.94 0.85 -17.40
CA PHE A 1048 -12.62 -0.12 -16.34
C PHE A 1048 -13.85 -0.52 -15.48
N ASN A 1049 -15.01 0.12 -15.70
CA ASN A 1049 -16.31 -0.15 -15.11
C ASN A 1049 -16.31 -0.10 -13.58
N ASN A 1050 -15.73 0.96 -13.03
CA ASN A 1050 -15.74 1.20 -11.58
C ASN A 1050 -17.04 1.91 -11.13
N VAL A 1051 -17.34 1.80 -9.83
CA VAL A 1051 -18.31 2.66 -9.13
C VAL A 1051 -17.83 4.12 -9.10
N GLU A 1052 -18.75 5.05 -8.84
CA GLU A 1052 -18.49 6.49 -8.94
C GLU A 1052 -17.74 7.05 -7.71
N PRO A 1053 -16.93 8.13 -7.89
CA PRO A 1053 -16.34 8.84 -6.76
C PRO A 1053 -17.44 9.43 -5.87
N GLY A 1054 -17.38 9.13 -4.58
CA GLY A 1054 -18.44 9.45 -3.60
C GLY A 1054 -19.25 8.23 -3.16
N THR A 1055 -19.07 7.05 -3.77
CA THR A 1055 -19.69 5.79 -3.32
C THR A 1055 -19.22 5.42 -1.90
N VAL A 1056 -20.16 5.38 -0.95
CA VAL A 1056 -20.01 4.94 0.43
C VAL A 1056 -20.80 3.64 0.67
N VAL A 1057 -20.20 2.72 1.43
CA VAL A 1057 -20.88 1.53 1.98
C VAL A 1057 -20.54 1.40 3.47
N ASP A 1058 -21.56 1.51 4.31
CA ASP A 1058 -21.46 1.48 5.77
C ASP A 1058 -22.50 0.54 6.43
N GLN A 1059 -23.04 -0.41 5.66
CA GLN A 1059 -23.98 -1.44 6.09
C GLN A 1059 -23.54 -2.81 5.56
N TYR A 1060 -24.03 -3.90 6.17
CA TYR A 1060 -23.86 -5.31 5.81
C TYR A 1060 -22.43 -5.88 5.77
N ILE A 1061 -21.47 -5.23 5.12
CA ILE A 1061 -20.06 -5.66 4.99
C ILE A 1061 -19.12 -5.06 6.05
N VAL A 1062 -19.67 -4.21 6.92
CA VAL A 1062 -18.99 -3.61 8.07
C VAL A 1062 -19.49 -4.26 9.36
N HIS A 1063 -18.69 -4.19 10.42
CA HIS A 1063 -19.07 -4.79 11.71
C HIS A 1063 -20.32 -4.08 12.30
N PRO A 1064 -21.28 -4.80 12.93
CA PRO A 1064 -22.47 -4.19 13.51
C PRO A 1064 -22.15 -3.24 14.67
N ASN A 1065 -21.11 -3.56 15.45
CA ASN A 1065 -20.74 -2.86 16.68
C ASN A 1065 -19.73 -1.70 16.43
N GLU A 1066 -19.32 -1.45 15.18
CA GLU A 1066 -18.33 -0.41 14.83
C GLU A 1066 -18.95 0.75 14.04
N LYS A 1067 -18.60 2.00 14.39
CA LYS A 1067 -18.72 3.17 13.49
C LYS A 1067 -17.68 3.01 12.36
N GLN A 1068 -17.96 2.15 11.38
CA GLN A 1068 -17.08 1.78 10.26
C GLN A 1068 -17.75 2.04 8.91
N PHE A 1069 -17.00 2.54 7.92
CA PHE A 1069 -17.48 2.73 6.55
C PHE A 1069 -16.37 2.53 5.50
N PHE A 1070 -16.76 2.19 4.28
CA PHE A 1070 -15.90 2.21 3.10
C PHE A 1070 -16.29 3.40 2.21
N LEU A 1071 -15.31 4.13 1.66
CA LEU A 1071 -15.54 5.23 0.71
C LEU A 1071 -14.60 5.10 -0.51
N VAL A 1072 -15.18 5.12 -1.72
CA VAL A 1072 -14.46 5.33 -2.99
C VAL A 1072 -14.42 6.82 -3.28
N SER A 1073 -13.43 7.53 -2.76
CA SER A 1073 -13.34 8.99 -2.91
C SER A 1073 -12.80 9.48 -4.26
N HIS A 1074 -12.34 8.60 -5.15
CA HIS A 1074 -11.52 8.96 -6.31
C HIS A 1074 -11.87 8.13 -7.54
N LYS A 1075 -11.68 8.70 -8.74
CA LYS A 1075 -11.77 7.94 -10.00
C LYS A 1075 -10.50 7.14 -10.23
N ALA A 1076 -10.62 5.82 -10.27
CA ALA A 1076 -9.52 4.94 -10.65
C ALA A 1076 -9.20 5.14 -12.15
N ILE A 1077 -8.03 5.72 -12.42
CA ILE A 1077 -7.51 6.00 -13.77
C ILE A 1077 -7.21 4.70 -14.53
N GLN A 1078 -6.81 3.66 -13.81
CA GLN A 1078 -6.42 2.37 -14.35
C GLN A 1078 -6.81 1.25 -13.38
N GLY A 1079 -7.39 0.17 -13.92
CA GLY A 1079 -7.77 -1.00 -13.16
C GLY A 1079 -8.96 -0.81 -12.20
N THR A 1080 -9.16 -1.78 -11.32
CA THR A 1080 -10.22 -1.77 -10.31
C THR A 1080 -9.95 -0.77 -9.18
N ALA A 1081 -10.95 0.05 -8.86
CA ALA A 1081 -10.92 0.97 -7.74
C ALA A 1081 -10.75 0.23 -6.40
N LYS A 1082 -10.01 0.86 -5.49
CA LYS A 1082 -9.94 0.45 -4.09
C LYS A 1082 -10.72 1.46 -3.27
N PRO A 1083 -11.87 1.10 -2.66
CA PRO A 1083 -12.37 1.88 -1.55
C PRO A 1083 -11.30 1.95 -0.45
N THR A 1084 -11.37 2.98 0.38
CA THR A 1084 -10.62 3.06 1.63
C THR A 1084 -11.59 2.76 2.78
N ARG A 1085 -11.19 1.89 3.71
CA ARG A 1085 -11.94 1.63 4.95
C ARG A 1085 -11.60 2.68 6.01
N TYR A 1086 -12.61 3.16 6.71
CA TYR A 1086 -12.53 4.10 7.81
C TYR A 1086 -13.15 3.44 9.05
N ASN A 1087 -12.45 3.51 10.18
CA ASN A 1087 -12.87 2.99 11.47
C ASN A 1087 -12.78 4.10 12.50
N VAL A 1088 -13.92 4.62 12.97
CA VAL A 1088 -13.94 5.58 14.08
C VAL A 1088 -13.68 4.80 15.36
N ILE A 1089 -12.55 5.05 16.02
CA ILE A 1089 -12.16 4.35 17.27
C ILE A 1089 -12.33 5.21 18.52
N GLU A 1090 -12.34 6.53 18.37
CA GLU A 1090 -12.55 7.52 19.44
C GLU A 1090 -13.39 8.66 18.86
N ASP A 1091 -14.32 9.23 19.62
CA ASP A 1091 -15.24 10.26 19.13
C ASP A 1091 -15.82 11.11 20.27
N ASP A 1092 -15.00 11.95 20.91
CA ASP A 1092 -15.41 12.82 22.04
C ASP A 1092 -16.56 13.79 21.70
N ALA A 1093 -16.77 14.07 20.41
CA ALA A 1093 -17.85 14.91 19.93
C ALA A 1093 -19.16 14.15 19.69
N ASN A 1094 -19.13 12.81 19.71
CA ASN A 1094 -20.17 11.91 19.22
C ASN A 1094 -20.78 12.38 17.88
N PHE A 1095 -19.93 12.58 16.88
CA PHE A 1095 -20.40 13.07 15.59
C PHE A 1095 -21.37 12.10 14.90
N ASN A 1096 -22.35 12.67 14.18
CA ASN A 1096 -23.16 11.96 13.20
C ASN A 1096 -22.22 11.34 12.13
N ILE A 1097 -22.49 10.08 11.76
CA ILE A 1097 -21.69 9.37 10.78
C ILE A 1097 -21.74 10.02 9.38
N ASP A 1098 -22.85 10.66 8.99
CA ASP A 1098 -22.93 11.42 7.73
C ASP A 1098 -21.97 12.61 7.71
N LEU A 1099 -21.80 13.31 8.85
CA LEU A 1099 -20.80 14.39 8.99
C LEU A 1099 -19.40 13.81 8.77
N LEU A 1100 -19.05 12.72 9.45
CA LEU A 1100 -17.73 12.09 9.31
C LEU A 1100 -17.46 11.55 7.89
N GLN A 1101 -18.46 10.98 7.23
CA GLN A 1101 -18.38 10.48 5.86
C GLN A 1101 -18.19 11.63 4.86
N LYS A 1102 -19.04 12.68 4.94
CA LYS A 1102 -18.97 13.86 4.08
C LYS A 1102 -17.69 14.66 4.31
N LEU A 1103 -17.26 14.83 5.55
CA LEU A 1103 -16.00 15.49 5.91
C LEU A 1103 -14.77 14.72 5.39
N SER A 1104 -14.76 13.38 5.53
CA SER A 1104 -13.71 12.53 4.95
C SER A 1104 -13.65 12.66 3.43
N TYR A 1105 -14.80 12.72 2.75
CA TYR A 1105 -14.87 12.89 1.29
C TYR A 1105 -14.48 14.31 0.86
N ASN A 1106 -14.88 15.35 1.59
CA ASN A 1106 -14.48 16.73 1.35
C ASN A 1106 -12.96 16.90 1.50
N LEU A 1107 -12.35 16.37 2.56
CA LEU A 1107 -10.89 16.38 2.76
C LEU A 1107 -10.12 15.57 1.70
N CYS A 1108 -10.76 14.66 0.95
CA CYS A 1108 -10.15 14.03 -0.22
C CYS A 1108 -9.97 15.00 -1.41
N HIS A 1109 -10.67 16.14 -1.43
CA HIS A 1109 -10.52 17.19 -2.44
C HIS A 1109 -9.51 18.29 -2.04
N MET A 1110 -9.09 18.31 -0.77
CA MET A 1110 -8.21 19.33 -0.18
C MET A 1110 -6.71 19.05 -0.33
N PHE A 1111 -6.31 18.12 -1.19
CA PHE A 1111 -4.91 17.74 -1.36
C PHE A 1111 -4.16 18.74 -2.28
N PRO A 1112 -3.17 19.50 -1.79
CA PRO A 1112 -2.66 20.72 -2.44
C PRO A 1112 -1.74 20.47 -3.66
N ARG A 1113 -1.80 19.29 -4.29
CA ARG A 1113 -0.87 18.85 -5.35
C ARG A 1113 -1.52 18.51 -6.69
N CYS A 1114 -2.84 18.46 -6.77
CA CYS A 1114 -3.58 18.20 -8.00
C CYS A 1114 -5.07 18.58 -7.87
N ASN A 1115 -5.69 19.05 -8.95
CA ASN A 1115 -7.13 19.29 -9.00
C ASN A 1115 -7.92 17.96 -9.22
N ARG A 1116 -7.71 17.01 -8.31
CA ARG A 1116 -8.35 15.69 -8.28
C ARG A 1116 -8.56 15.22 -6.85
N ALA A 1117 -9.69 14.54 -6.64
CA ALA A 1117 -9.98 13.86 -5.40
C ALA A 1117 -9.00 12.69 -5.21
N VAL A 1118 -8.30 12.66 -4.08
CA VAL A 1118 -7.37 11.58 -3.72
C VAL A 1118 -8.10 10.46 -2.98
N SER A 1119 -7.51 9.27 -3.01
CA SER A 1119 -8.08 8.02 -2.49
C SER A 1119 -8.36 7.94 -0.97
N TYR A 1120 -7.89 8.92 -0.18
CA TYR A 1120 -8.04 9.03 1.27
C TYR A 1120 -7.67 10.49 1.69
N PRO A 1121 -8.04 10.97 2.89
CA PRO A 1121 -8.06 12.40 3.21
C PRO A 1121 -6.68 13.07 3.15
N ALA A 1122 -6.66 14.36 2.80
CA ALA A 1122 -5.44 15.16 2.70
C ALA A 1122 -4.51 15.07 3.94
N PRO A 1123 -4.98 15.11 5.21
CA PRO A 1123 -4.09 14.99 6.38
C PRO A 1123 -3.25 13.72 6.37
N ALA A 1124 -3.87 12.54 6.17
CA ALA A 1124 -3.17 11.26 6.13
C ALA A 1124 -2.28 11.13 4.88
N TYR A 1125 -2.71 11.64 3.73
CA TYR A 1125 -1.88 11.64 2.51
C TYR A 1125 -0.63 12.51 2.68
N LEU A 1126 -0.77 13.66 3.33
CA LEU A 1126 0.34 14.54 3.68
C LEU A 1126 1.27 13.87 4.71
N ALA A 1127 0.73 13.19 5.72
CA ALA A 1127 1.54 12.45 6.70
C ALA A 1127 2.43 11.36 6.06
N HIS A 1128 1.91 10.59 5.11
CA HIS A 1128 2.73 9.64 4.33
C HIS A 1128 3.83 10.36 3.48
N LEU A 1129 3.58 11.58 2.99
CA LEU A 1129 4.63 12.39 2.37
C LEU A 1129 5.68 12.90 3.38
N VAL A 1130 5.29 13.14 4.64
CA VAL A 1130 6.19 13.50 5.74
C VAL A 1130 7.07 12.31 6.15
N ALA A 1131 6.48 11.11 6.30
CA ALA A 1131 7.23 9.88 6.59
C ALA A 1131 8.21 9.55 5.45
N PHE A 1132 7.77 9.70 4.19
CA PHE A 1132 8.64 9.58 3.03
C PHE A 1132 9.75 10.66 3.01
N ARG A 1133 9.48 11.90 3.44
CA ARG A 1133 10.52 12.93 3.57
C ARG A 1133 11.54 12.60 4.65
N GLY A 1134 11.10 12.12 5.81
CA GLY A 1134 11.98 11.62 6.87
C GLY A 1134 12.88 10.47 6.38
N ARG A 1135 12.35 9.56 5.55
CA ARG A 1135 13.15 8.52 4.88
C ARG A 1135 14.25 9.08 3.98
N VAL A 1136 13.94 10.12 3.20
CA VAL A 1136 14.89 10.79 2.30
C VAL A 1136 16.04 11.46 3.07
N TYR A 1137 15.83 11.88 4.32
CA TYR A 1137 16.91 12.36 5.20
C TYR A 1137 17.85 11.25 5.72
N LEU A 1138 17.46 9.98 5.62
CA LEU A 1138 18.29 8.83 6.03
C LEU A 1138 19.11 8.21 4.88
N GLU A 1139 18.79 8.55 3.62
CA GLU A 1139 19.54 8.05 2.45
C GLU A 1139 21.04 8.38 2.56
N GLY A 1140 21.89 7.40 2.23
CA GLY A 1140 23.34 7.46 2.43
C GLY A 1140 23.83 6.96 3.80
N THR A 1141 22.96 6.78 4.80
CA THR A 1141 23.35 6.32 6.14
C THR A 1141 23.38 4.79 6.21
N MET A 1142 24.56 4.19 6.42
CA MET A 1142 24.76 2.73 6.45
C MET A 1142 24.70 2.09 7.85
N ARG A 1143 24.82 2.88 8.92
CA ARG A 1143 24.73 2.42 10.32
C ARG A 1143 24.00 3.49 11.13
N PHE A 1144 23.10 3.09 12.02
CA PHE A 1144 22.36 3.98 12.92
C PHE A 1144 22.81 3.73 14.35
N GLY A 1145 23.25 4.79 15.04
CA GLY A 1145 23.55 4.76 16.47
C GLY A 1145 22.30 4.99 17.32
N ASN A 1146 22.44 5.77 18.40
CA ASN A 1146 21.29 6.23 19.18
C ASN A 1146 20.32 7.03 18.28
N LEU A 1147 19.07 6.57 18.17
CA LEU A 1147 18.07 7.18 17.29
C LEU A 1147 17.76 8.64 17.64
N LYS A 1148 17.88 9.04 18.91
CA LYS A 1148 17.69 10.44 19.32
C LYS A 1148 18.78 11.34 18.73
N ASP A 1149 20.02 10.86 18.68
CA ASP A 1149 21.15 11.63 18.17
C ASP A 1149 21.25 11.58 16.65
N GLU A 1150 20.87 10.46 16.02
CA GLU A 1150 20.65 10.39 14.57
C GLU A 1150 19.50 11.30 14.11
N TYR A 1151 18.45 11.48 14.93
CA TYR A 1151 17.41 12.47 14.66
C TYR A 1151 17.93 13.91 14.81
N LYS A 1152 18.64 14.25 15.91
CA LYS A 1152 19.25 15.58 16.12
C LYS A 1152 20.11 16.02 14.93
N LYS A 1153 20.99 15.13 14.44
CA LYS A 1153 21.86 15.35 13.25
C LYS A 1153 21.09 15.70 11.97
N ARG A 1154 19.79 15.41 11.91
CA ARG A 1154 18.89 15.60 10.76
C ARG A 1154 17.68 16.45 11.15
N SER A 1155 17.86 17.35 12.10
CA SER A 1155 16.87 18.39 12.41
C SER A 1155 16.69 19.28 11.18
N ILE A 1156 15.44 19.57 10.82
CA ILE A 1156 15.12 20.51 9.74
C ILE A 1156 15.46 21.93 10.24
N GLN A 1157 15.96 22.79 9.35
CA GLN A 1157 16.26 24.18 9.69
C GLN A 1157 15.02 24.91 10.22
N SER A 1158 15.13 25.47 11.42
CA SER A 1158 14.00 26.07 12.14
C SER A 1158 13.42 27.29 11.43
N VAL A 1159 14.26 28.05 10.72
CA VAL A 1159 13.86 29.17 9.86
C VAL A 1159 12.94 28.71 8.73
N LEU A 1160 13.26 27.58 8.06
CA LEU A 1160 12.43 27.02 6.99
C LEU A 1160 11.08 26.53 7.52
N MET A 1161 11.06 25.86 8.67
CA MET A 1161 9.80 25.38 9.29
C MET A 1161 8.89 26.54 9.72
N LYS A 1162 9.46 27.64 10.23
CA LYS A 1162 8.70 28.84 10.63
C LYS A 1162 8.23 29.68 9.43
N ARG A 1163 9.10 29.87 8.42
CA ARG A 1163 8.80 30.71 7.24
C ARG A 1163 7.88 30.01 6.24
N ASN A 1164 8.00 28.69 6.08
CA ASN A 1164 7.32 27.91 5.05
C ASN A 1164 6.87 26.53 5.58
N PRO A 1165 5.89 26.43 6.49
CA PRO A 1165 5.45 25.14 7.07
C PRO A 1165 5.10 24.07 6.02
N MET A 1166 4.61 24.47 4.84
CA MET A 1166 4.26 23.62 3.70
C MET A 1166 5.46 23.20 2.80
N TYR A 1167 6.71 23.49 3.17
CA TYR A 1167 7.91 23.19 2.36
C TYR A 1167 8.02 21.73 1.86
N PHE A 1168 7.38 20.80 2.58
CA PHE A 1168 7.44 19.37 2.33
C PHE A 1168 6.62 18.88 1.13
N VAL A 1169 5.68 19.68 0.61
CA VAL A 1169 4.68 19.30 -0.42
C VAL A 1169 5.27 18.76 -1.73
#